data_AF-A0A1Y1WQP4-F1
#
_entry.id   AF-A0A1Y1WQP4-F1
#
_cell.length_a   1.000
_cell.length_b   1.000
_cell.length_c   1.000
_cell.angle_alpha   90.00
_cell.angle_beta   90.00
_cell.angle_gamma   90.00
#
_symmetry.space_group_name_H-M   'P 1'
#
loop_
_entity.id
_entity.type
_entity.pdbx_description
1 polymer ?
#
loop_
_entity_poly.entity_id
_entity_poly.type
_entity_poly.pdbx_seq_one_letter_code
_entity_poly.pdbx_strand_id
1 'polypeptide(L)'
;MMLGIELRKTKPNSVSAAIKQYISITYDEDPTAYTEDLNQFEKLRNDIINLPICSNSVDLLYKYYGQLIYLCAKFPLEDNKITCVFSWTPSFGKDKRHVNISSVEYEKACVLFNVGAMYSIIGTKENLENPEDIKNACIYFQRAAGIFSYLKDELHGSLKCPVPPDMLPNSLDFLIKLMLAQAQECFWKKAVLSKMKNNTIAKLAKASSQLYAEAYKAGSNNNLIPQEWIAYTLSKTYYLDAACLVRYAMVNYDNCKYGDQISCLEEAERLMTKCKALKSNLPDDYYEDLKSFTKFINGRIKEENYNNDKIYMDLIPDFNKITPVEGAVMVKPIPVPDQKALESIVGKPLFDCLIPFNYHEITVNYNTNKEQLVSNLINKLKSESQTYEDKVSSLNINAAIDALEQTHGLPQSVIDRSNIVIRKGGLKSIEETFSKASALSQENQNLIDKLKKDLNDEENDDLAAKSQFGDRWTRETSRNLNKGLMEKLKSYEEKVNQAVLSDGIVRAKIDQNIVGIETLSSTKEELEASIPACRPNTAVNIQNNPEVVSLREKMKQFESSMEQKQSIIKNLNDKSKADSINNVVLKLITSKEEINKEKIVGEELQKYNTDKTIINDYLEGLKNLTNEIVELNSVFVLKKYKDNLLTERENALQNLENSYKVYEEICMNLEEGINFHSKINSLLKALSSNISDFIFARKLDMKERVNDLTANISTGNLMDTSRNGISTPPPLPARVTGQNTQAPGGYPYQNAYPTANYPPPGNYPPQGSYPPPQGSYPPPNNQYGYPNPNGGYYPYPPSAYYLPQQQQQKK
;
A
#
# COMPACT_ATOMS: atom_id res chain seq x y z
N MET A 1 43.08 -7.08 -19.23
CA MET A 1 41.72 -7.47 -18.78
C MET A 1 41.41 -6.97 -17.36
N MET A 2 40.19 -6.48 -17.13
CA MET A 2 39.57 -6.11 -15.84
C MET A 2 38.25 -6.88 -15.66
N LEU A 3 37.78 -7.12 -14.43
CA LEU A 3 36.52 -7.84 -14.18
C LEU A 3 35.33 -6.89 -14.02
N GLY A 4 34.22 -7.24 -14.67
CA GLY A 4 32.92 -6.60 -14.48
C GLY A 4 31.95 -7.56 -13.80
N ILE A 5 31.02 -7.02 -13.01
CA ILE A 5 30.00 -7.77 -12.29
C ILE A 5 28.75 -7.86 -13.16
N GLU A 6 28.22 -9.07 -13.35
CA GLU A 6 26.99 -9.26 -14.14
C GLU A 6 25.80 -8.57 -13.48
N LEU A 7 24.89 -8.02 -14.30
CA LEU A 7 23.63 -7.49 -13.81
C LEU A 7 22.75 -8.62 -13.28
N ARG A 8 22.08 -8.38 -12.15
CA ARG A 8 20.93 -9.18 -11.72
C ARG A 8 19.82 -9.04 -12.75
N LYS A 9 19.14 -10.14 -13.08
CA LYS A 9 18.03 -10.16 -14.03
C LYS A 9 16.71 -10.15 -13.29
N THR A 10 15.73 -9.41 -13.80
CA THR A 10 14.38 -9.30 -13.21
C THR A 10 13.30 -9.70 -14.20
N LYS A 11 12.07 -9.90 -13.71
CA LYS A 11 10.88 -10.18 -14.52
C LYS A 11 9.83 -9.08 -14.33
N PRO A 12 8.93 -8.89 -15.32
CA PRO A 12 7.76 -8.04 -15.13
C PRO A 12 6.97 -8.49 -13.89
N ASN A 13 6.46 -7.52 -13.13
CA ASN A 13 5.52 -7.77 -12.03
C ASN A 13 4.43 -6.70 -12.03
N SER A 14 3.29 -7.00 -11.42
CA SER A 14 2.14 -6.09 -11.43
C SER A 14 2.06 -5.27 -10.13
N VAL A 15 3.07 -4.42 -9.90
CA VAL A 15 3.04 -3.43 -8.81
C VAL A 15 1.84 -2.47 -9.00
N SER A 16 1.56 -2.10 -10.26
CA SER A 16 0.44 -1.24 -10.64
C SER A 16 -0.92 -1.80 -10.22
N ALA A 17 -1.16 -3.12 -10.35
CA ALA A 17 -2.45 -3.70 -9.96
C ALA A 17 -2.66 -3.65 -8.44
N ALA A 18 -1.62 -3.95 -7.66
CA ALA A 18 -1.68 -3.88 -6.20
C ALA A 18 -1.95 -2.44 -5.72
N ILE A 19 -1.33 -1.45 -6.37
CA ILE A 19 -1.55 -0.03 -6.06
C ILE A 19 -2.96 0.42 -6.46
N LYS A 20 -3.46 0.03 -7.64
CA LYS A 20 -4.84 0.35 -8.06
C LYS A 20 -5.87 -0.15 -7.05
N GLN A 21 -5.71 -1.41 -6.61
CA GLN A 21 -6.57 -1.99 -5.58
C GLN A 21 -6.49 -1.22 -4.27
N TYR A 22 -5.28 -0.79 -3.88
CA TYR A 22 -5.08 -0.04 -2.65
C TYR A 22 -5.70 1.37 -2.70
N ILE A 23 -5.58 2.08 -3.83
CA ILE A 23 -6.22 3.38 -4.06
C ILE A 23 -7.73 3.26 -3.89
N SER A 24 -8.34 2.28 -4.56
CA SER A 24 -9.80 2.07 -4.49
C SER A 24 -10.29 1.70 -3.09
N ILE A 25 -9.57 0.85 -2.36
CA ILE A 25 -10.04 0.34 -1.06
C ILE A 25 -9.74 1.32 0.09
N THR A 26 -8.56 1.94 0.08
CA THR A 26 -8.07 2.69 1.24
C THR A 26 -8.31 4.17 1.10
N TYR A 27 -8.05 4.75 -0.08
CA TYR A 27 -8.20 6.18 -0.31
C TYR A 27 -9.62 6.59 -0.72
N ASP A 28 -10.48 5.62 -1.08
CA ASP A 28 -11.83 5.85 -1.62
C ASP A 28 -11.82 6.82 -2.83
N GLU A 29 -10.70 6.83 -3.56
CA GLU A 29 -10.52 7.61 -4.78
C GLU A 29 -10.60 6.69 -6.01
N ASP A 30 -11.05 7.24 -7.14
CA ASP A 30 -11.10 6.50 -8.40
C ASP A 30 -9.66 6.21 -8.92
N PRO A 31 -9.23 4.94 -9.02
CA PRO A 31 -7.90 4.61 -9.53
C PRO A 31 -7.66 5.08 -10.96
N THR A 32 -8.72 5.36 -11.74
CA THR A 32 -8.57 5.83 -13.12
C THR A 32 -7.86 7.18 -13.20
N ALA A 33 -8.00 8.03 -12.18
CA ALA A 33 -7.34 9.33 -12.08
C ALA A 33 -5.80 9.23 -12.08
N TYR A 34 -5.26 8.07 -11.68
CA TYR A 34 -3.82 7.82 -11.56
C TYR A 34 -3.27 6.87 -12.63
N THR A 35 -4.07 6.56 -13.66
CA THR A 35 -3.70 5.59 -14.70
C THR A 35 -2.41 5.97 -15.42
N GLU A 36 -2.20 7.26 -15.70
CA GLU A 36 -0.99 7.74 -16.37
C GLU A 36 0.26 7.53 -15.49
N ASP A 37 0.19 7.89 -14.21
CA ASP A 37 1.29 7.69 -13.25
C ASP A 37 1.63 6.20 -13.08
N LEU A 38 0.60 5.35 -13.03
CA LEU A 38 0.76 3.89 -12.97
C LEU A 38 1.44 3.34 -14.22
N ASN A 39 1.00 3.76 -15.40
CA ASN A 39 1.61 3.36 -16.67
C ASN A 39 3.06 3.82 -16.78
N GLN A 40 3.37 5.05 -16.32
CA GLN A 40 4.73 5.57 -16.31
C GLN A 40 5.63 4.79 -15.35
N PHE A 41 5.14 4.46 -14.15
CA PHE A 41 5.89 3.64 -13.20
C PHE A 41 6.16 2.23 -13.74
N GLU A 42 5.16 1.59 -14.35
CA GLU A 42 5.30 0.27 -14.96
C GLU A 42 6.25 0.28 -16.15
N LYS A 43 6.21 1.34 -16.96
CA LYS A 43 7.18 1.56 -18.04
C LYS A 43 8.61 1.69 -17.49
N LEU A 44 8.84 2.52 -16.48
CA LEU A 44 10.16 2.67 -15.87
C LEU A 44 10.70 1.34 -15.34
N ARG A 45 9.84 0.53 -14.74
CA ARG A 45 10.20 -0.82 -14.31
C ARG A 45 10.54 -1.73 -15.48
N ASN A 46 9.74 -1.72 -16.55
CA ASN A 46 9.98 -2.55 -17.72
C ASN A 46 11.27 -2.15 -18.45
N ASP A 47 11.60 -0.86 -18.47
CA ASP A 47 12.82 -0.34 -19.09
C ASP A 47 14.10 -0.85 -18.38
N ILE A 48 14.04 -1.23 -17.10
CA ILE A 48 15.19 -1.81 -16.37
C ILE A 48 15.34 -3.34 -16.50
N ILE A 49 14.42 -4.02 -17.17
CA ILE A 49 14.49 -5.49 -17.36
C ILE A 49 15.65 -5.85 -18.28
N ASN A 50 15.81 -5.11 -19.38
CA ASN A 50 16.82 -5.34 -20.41
C ASN A 50 17.60 -4.05 -20.66
N LEU A 51 18.63 -3.82 -19.86
CA LEU A 51 19.45 -2.60 -19.96
C LEU A 51 20.63 -2.80 -20.92
N PRO A 52 20.84 -1.87 -21.88
CA PRO A 52 22.11 -1.80 -22.59
C PRO A 52 23.24 -1.41 -21.63
N ILE A 53 24.48 -1.76 -21.98
CA ILE A 53 25.64 -1.40 -21.18
C ILE A 53 26.09 0.02 -21.58
N CYS A 54 25.58 1.05 -20.90
CA CYS A 54 25.96 2.44 -21.11
C CYS A 54 25.63 3.34 -19.90
N SER A 55 26.14 4.57 -19.89
CA SER A 55 25.87 5.57 -18.85
C SER A 55 24.38 5.89 -18.70
N ASN A 56 23.63 5.98 -19.81
CA ASN A 56 22.20 6.29 -19.77
C ASN A 56 21.39 5.21 -19.01
N SER A 57 21.84 3.95 -19.02
CA SER A 57 21.21 2.89 -18.24
C SER A 57 21.42 3.05 -16.74
N VAL A 58 22.51 3.70 -16.33
CA VAL A 58 22.70 4.10 -14.92
C VAL A 58 21.67 5.16 -14.53
N ASP A 59 21.47 6.17 -15.38
CA ASP A 59 20.48 7.23 -15.12
C ASP A 59 19.06 6.65 -15.04
N LEU A 60 18.73 5.69 -15.90
CA LEU A 60 17.45 4.98 -15.86
C LEU A 60 17.26 4.17 -14.57
N LEU A 61 18.30 3.48 -14.10
CA LEU A 61 18.27 2.77 -12.82
C LEU A 61 18.06 3.74 -11.64
N TYR A 62 18.77 4.88 -11.62
CA TYR A 62 18.55 5.92 -10.60
C TYR A 62 17.17 6.54 -10.68
N LYS A 63 16.66 6.78 -11.90
CA LYS A 63 15.31 7.30 -12.11
C LYS A 63 14.27 6.36 -11.54
N TYR A 64 14.37 5.06 -11.83
CA TYR A 64 13.48 4.05 -11.26
C TYR A 64 13.62 3.97 -9.73
N TYR A 65 14.84 3.94 -9.21
CA TYR A 65 15.11 3.94 -7.77
C TYR A 65 14.49 5.14 -7.05
N GLY A 66 14.65 6.35 -7.59
CA GLY A 66 14.08 7.58 -7.02
C GLY A 66 12.55 7.60 -7.06
N GLN A 67 11.94 7.15 -8.16
CA GLN A 67 10.48 7.01 -8.23
C GLN A 67 9.95 5.95 -7.26
N LEU A 68 10.71 4.86 -7.03
CA LEU A 68 10.37 3.85 -6.04
C LEU A 68 10.41 4.42 -4.60
N ILE A 69 11.36 5.33 -4.29
CA ILE A 69 11.37 6.07 -3.02
C ILE A 69 10.13 6.94 -2.88
N TYR A 70 9.79 7.73 -3.91
CA TYR A 70 8.58 8.56 -3.89
C TYR A 70 7.31 7.74 -3.72
N LEU A 71 7.25 6.58 -4.36
CA LEU A 71 6.15 5.64 -4.21
C LEU A 71 6.00 5.14 -2.77
N CYS A 72 7.10 4.78 -2.10
CA CYS A 72 7.07 4.36 -0.69
C CYS A 72 6.61 5.46 0.27
N ALA A 73 6.80 6.73 -0.09
CA ALA A 73 6.26 7.85 0.70
C ALA A 73 4.73 7.93 0.58
N LYS A 74 4.16 7.54 -0.56
CA LYS A 74 2.71 7.60 -0.84
C LYS A 74 1.97 6.34 -0.43
N PHE A 75 2.63 5.19 -0.47
CA PHE A 75 2.03 3.88 -0.24
C PHE A 75 2.82 3.08 0.81
N PRO A 76 2.14 2.35 1.72
CA PRO A 76 2.79 1.56 2.77
C PRO A 76 3.36 0.23 2.25
N LEU A 77 4.28 0.33 1.30
CA LEU A 77 4.99 -0.81 0.69
C LEU A 77 6.02 -1.42 1.66
N GLU A 78 6.52 -0.64 2.62
CA GLU A 78 7.53 -1.06 3.61
C GLU A 78 6.92 -1.77 4.84
N ASP A 79 5.60 -1.60 5.03
CA ASP A 79 4.81 -2.25 6.10
C ASP A 79 4.15 -3.56 5.62
N ASN A 80 4.42 -3.99 4.38
CA ASN A 80 3.75 -5.12 3.73
C ASN A 80 2.20 -5.04 3.74
N LYS A 81 1.63 -3.84 3.90
CA LYS A 81 0.19 -3.61 3.73
C LYS A 81 -0.23 -3.75 2.26
N ILE A 82 0.70 -3.53 1.34
CA ILE A 82 0.56 -3.83 -0.09
C ILE A 82 1.57 -4.91 -0.46
N THR A 83 1.08 -6.10 -0.80
CA THR A 83 1.95 -7.22 -1.18
C THR A 83 2.36 -7.10 -2.65
N CYS A 84 3.60 -6.70 -2.89
CA CYS A 84 4.22 -6.73 -4.22
C CYS A 84 5.37 -7.72 -4.23
N VAL A 85 5.36 -8.69 -5.15
CA VAL A 85 6.44 -9.69 -5.27
C VAL A 85 7.44 -9.24 -6.33
N PHE A 86 8.71 -9.18 -5.96
CA PHE A 86 9.82 -8.80 -6.83
C PHE A 86 10.70 -10.02 -7.11
N SER A 87 10.96 -10.28 -8.39
CA SER A 87 11.65 -11.49 -8.86
C SER A 87 13.01 -11.15 -9.45
N TRP A 88 14.10 -11.58 -8.81
CA TRP A 88 15.46 -11.29 -9.26
C TRP A 88 16.37 -12.51 -9.22
N THR A 89 17.32 -12.60 -10.14
CA THR A 89 18.41 -13.60 -10.08
C THR A 89 19.62 -13.05 -9.32
N PRO A 90 20.36 -13.90 -8.59
CA PRO A 90 21.70 -13.55 -8.14
C PRO A 90 22.63 -13.23 -9.33
N SER A 91 23.58 -12.31 -9.14
CA SER A 91 24.61 -11.94 -10.12
C SER A 91 25.66 -13.05 -10.27
N PHE A 92 26.09 -13.63 -9.15
CA PHE A 92 27.05 -14.72 -9.09
C PHE A 92 26.65 -15.77 -8.04
N GLY A 93 27.41 -16.86 -7.99
CA GLY A 93 27.09 -18.06 -7.21
C GLY A 93 26.55 -19.19 -8.09
N LYS A 94 26.44 -20.38 -7.50
CA LYS A 94 26.05 -21.61 -8.22
C LYS A 94 24.58 -21.63 -8.63
N ASP A 95 23.73 -20.98 -7.84
CA ASP A 95 22.29 -20.91 -8.10
C ASP A 95 21.92 -19.57 -8.72
N LYS A 96 21.63 -19.58 -10.03
CA LYS A 96 21.16 -18.40 -10.79
C LYS A 96 19.64 -18.40 -11.00
N ARG A 97 18.87 -19.16 -10.21
CA ARG A 97 17.40 -19.15 -10.29
C ARG A 97 16.82 -17.81 -9.79
N HIS A 98 15.62 -17.49 -10.27
CA HIS A 98 14.88 -16.33 -9.79
C HIS A 98 14.42 -16.55 -8.34
N VAL A 99 14.69 -15.55 -7.51
CA VAL A 99 14.22 -15.47 -6.12
C VAL A 99 13.10 -14.43 -6.06
N ASN A 100 11.94 -14.87 -5.58
CA ASN A 100 10.73 -14.05 -5.45
C ASN A 100 10.61 -13.59 -3.99
N ILE A 101 10.69 -12.29 -3.75
CA ILE A 101 10.58 -11.72 -2.40
C ILE A 101 9.56 -10.58 -2.43
N SER A 102 8.65 -10.57 -1.47
CA SER A 102 7.73 -9.45 -1.28
C SER A 102 8.30 -8.43 -0.31
N SER A 103 9.14 -7.53 -0.84
CA SER A 103 9.72 -6.41 -0.09
C SER A 103 10.20 -5.34 -1.07
N VAL A 104 9.82 -4.10 -0.83
CA VAL A 104 10.26 -2.98 -1.66
C VAL A 104 11.71 -2.59 -1.36
N GLU A 105 12.19 -2.83 -0.14
CA GLU A 105 13.58 -2.68 0.26
C GLU A 105 14.47 -3.65 -0.51
N TYR A 106 13.99 -4.89 -0.71
CA TYR A 106 14.66 -5.86 -1.58
C TYR A 106 14.76 -5.34 -3.01
N GLU A 107 13.68 -4.81 -3.58
CA GLU A 107 13.68 -4.21 -4.91
C GLU A 107 14.69 -3.05 -5.02
N LYS A 108 14.67 -2.11 -4.06
CA LYS A 108 15.63 -1.01 -3.94
C LYS A 108 17.08 -1.53 -3.93
N ALA A 109 17.36 -2.59 -3.16
CA ALA A 109 18.67 -3.20 -3.08
C ALA A 109 19.15 -3.78 -4.42
N CYS A 110 18.25 -4.49 -5.14
CA CYS A 110 18.57 -5.09 -6.43
C CYS A 110 18.89 -4.04 -7.49
N VAL A 111 18.09 -2.96 -7.54
CA VAL A 111 18.30 -1.86 -8.48
C VAL A 111 19.64 -1.18 -8.23
N LEU A 112 19.97 -0.87 -6.96
CA LEU A 112 21.26 -0.29 -6.61
C LEU A 112 22.42 -1.26 -6.89
N PHE A 113 22.26 -2.56 -6.62
CA PHE A 113 23.27 -3.54 -7.00
C PHE A 113 23.56 -3.47 -8.50
N ASN A 114 22.52 -3.37 -9.32
CA ASN A 114 22.67 -3.20 -10.77
C ASN A 114 23.31 -1.88 -11.16
N VAL A 115 23.14 -0.79 -10.40
CA VAL A 115 23.91 0.46 -10.61
C VAL A 115 25.40 0.21 -10.42
N GLY A 116 25.79 -0.46 -9.32
CA GLY A 116 27.18 -0.79 -9.03
C GLY A 116 27.78 -1.73 -10.08
N ALA A 117 27.03 -2.77 -10.46
CA ALA A 117 27.40 -3.70 -11.52
C ALA A 117 27.53 -2.99 -12.88
N MET A 118 26.62 -2.09 -13.23
CA MET A 118 26.69 -1.32 -14.48
C MET A 118 27.94 -0.45 -14.56
N TYR A 119 28.26 0.28 -13.48
CA TYR A 119 29.52 1.02 -13.42
C TYR A 119 30.74 0.11 -13.59
N SER A 120 30.74 -1.07 -12.96
CA SER A 120 31.85 -2.01 -13.12
C SER A 120 32.04 -2.46 -14.57
N ILE A 121 30.95 -2.79 -15.30
CA ILE A 121 31.01 -3.23 -16.69
C ILE A 121 31.41 -2.08 -17.62
N ILE A 122 30.88 -0.86 -17.41
CA ILE A 122 31.29 0.31 -18.21
C ILE A 122 32.79 0.55 -18.03
N GLY A 123 33.29 0.48 -16.79
CA GLY A 123 34.71 0.63 -16.48
C GLY A 123 35.62 -0.38 -17.19
N THR A 124 35.15 -1.61 -17.46
CA THR A 124 35.95 -2.59 -18.22
C THR A 124 35.97 -2.35 -19.73
N LYS A 125 35.03 -1.55 -20.25
CA LYS A 125 34.91 -1.24 -21.69
C LYS A 125 35.65 0.02 -22.12
N GLU A 126 36.09 0.83 -21.17
CA GLU A 126 36.91 2.03 -21.44
C GLU A 126 38.23 1.66 -22.14
N ASN A 127 38.71 2.54 -23.01
CA ASN A 127 39.95 2.31 -23.75
C ASN A 127 41.16 2.51 -22.84
N LEU A 128 41.84 1.41 -22.50
CA LEU A 128 43.02 1.43 -21.62
C LEU A 128 44.32 1.93 -22.30
N GLU A 129 44.25 2.42 -23.53
CA GLU A 129 45.35 3.08 -24.25
C GLU A 129 45.26 4.61 -24.18
N ASN A 130 44.10 5.15 -23.80
CA ASN A 130 43.86 6.59 -23.68
C ASN A 130 43.89 7.04 -22.20
N PRO A 131 44.77 7.98 -21.81
CA PRO A 131 44.84 8.46 -20.43
C PRO A 131 43.55 9.04 -19.84
N GLU A 132 42.66 9.61 -20.66
CA GLU A 132 41.39 10.16 -20.18
C GLU A 132 40.35 9.06 -19.97
N ASP A 133 40.27 8.08 -20.87
CA ASP A 133 39.36 6.93 -20.74
C ASP A 133 39.76 6.06 -19.53
N ILE A 134 41.06 5.92 -19.24
CA ILE A 134 41.54 5.26 -18.01
C ILE A 134 41.12 6.01 -16.75
N LYS A 135 41.08 7.35 -16.80
CA LYS A 135 40.59 8.16 -15.69
C LYS A 135 39.07 7.96 -15.51
N ASN A 136 38.32 7.85 -16.60
CA ASN A 136 36.89 7.51 -16.56
C ASN A 136 36.67 6.12 -15.96
N ALA A 137 37.42 5.10 -16.40
CA ALA A 137 37.39 3.75 -15.84
C ALA A 137 37.63 3.76 -14.33
N CYS A 138 38.64 4.51 -13.88
CA CYS A 138 38.95 4.68 -12.46
C CYS A 138 37.77 5.26 -11.67
N ILE A 139 37.10 6.28 -12.21
CA ILE A 139 35.93 6.89 -11.58
C ILE A 139 34.77 5.89 -11.52
N TYR A 140 34.52 5.12 -12.59
CA TYR A 140 33.46 4.12 -12.61
C TYR A 140 33.69 3.01 -11.57
N PHE A 141 34.90 2.49 -11.45
CA PHE A 141 35.21 1.50 -10.41
C PHE A 141 35.06 2.07 -8.99
N GLN A 142 35.46 3.32 -8.75
CA GLN A 142 35.25 3.97 -7.44
C GLN A 142 33.76 4.21 -7.12
N ARG A 143 32.94 4.53 -8.14
CA ARG A 143 31.47 4.62 -7.99
C ARG A 143 30.84 3.25 -7.71
N ALA A 144 31.28 2.20 -8.41
CA ALA A 144 30.84 0.84 -8.14
C ALA A 144 31.16 0.42 -6.69
N ALA A 145 32.40 0.69 -6.23
CA ALA A 145 32.80 0.45 -4.84
C ALA A 145 31.93 1.22 -3.84
N GLY A 146 31.57 2.46 -4.14
CA GLY A 146 30.68 3.29 -3.33
C GLY A 146 29.27 2.73 -3.19
N ILE A 147 28.69 2.27 -4.30
CA ILE A 147 27.37 1.65 -4.32
C ILE A 147 27.36 0.36 -3.50
N PHE A 148 28.36 -0.52 -3.69
CA PHE A 148 28.47 -1.74 -2.90
C PHE A 148 28.73 -1.47 -1.40
N SER A 149 29.44 -0.38 -1.07
CA SER A 149 29.63 0.06 0.33
C SER A 149 28.30 0.49 0.95
N TYR A 150 27.51 1.30 0.25
CA TYR A 150 26.18 1.71 0.71
C TYR A 150 25.22 0.52 0.92
N LEU A 151 25.25 -0.47 0.01
CA LEU A 151 24.47 -1.69 0.18
C LEU A 151 24.89 -2.48 1.43
N LYS A 152 26.19 -2.52 1.74
CA LYS A 152 26.74 -3.24 2.88
C LYS A 152 26.43 -2.56 4.21
N ASP A 153 26.59 -1.23 4.28
CA ASP A 153 26.59 -0.50 5.53
C ASP A 153 25.19 0.03 5.91
N GLU A 154 24.42 0.56 4.93
CA GLU A 154 23.13 1.20 5.19
C GLU A 154 21.97 0.25 4.92
N LEU A 155 21.93 -0.36 3.71
CA LEU A 155 20.75 -1.08 3.27
C LEU A 155 20.62 -2.47 3.89
N HIS A 156 21.73 -3.15 4.17
CA HIS A 156 21.73 -4.47 4.81
C HIS A 156 20.97 -4.47 6.15
N GLY A 157 21.12 -3.42 6.97
CA GLY A 157 20.42 -3.31 8.25
C GLY A 157 18.92 -3.01 8.12
N SER A 158 18.49 -2.43 6.99
CA SER A 158 17.10 -2.06 6.73
C SER A 158 16.25 -3.17 6.10
N LEU A 159 16.89 -4.20 5.54
CA LEU A 159 16.19 -5.30 4.86
C LEU A 159 15.44 -6.18 5.88
N LYS A 160 14.10 -6.11 5.86
CA LYS A 160 13.21 -6.98 6.65
C LYS A 160 12.93 -8.32 5.97
N CYS A 161 13.83 -8.77 5.09
CA CYS A 161 13.71 -10.00 4.31
C CYS A 161 15.05 -10.76 4.23
N PRO A 162 15.06 -12.04 3.84
CA PRO A 162 16.30 -12.78 3.64
C PRO A 162 17.22 -12.08 2.62
N VAL A 163 18.47 -11.84 3.01
CA VAL A 163 19.48 -11.21 2.14
C VAL A 163 19.99 -12.24 1.13
N PRO A 164 20.01 -11.93 -0.17
CA PRO A 164 20.55 -12.84 -1.17
C PRO A 164 22.05 -13.13 -0.98
N PRO A 165 22.51 -14.34 -1.35
CA PRO A 165 23.92 -14.72 -1.20
C PRO A 165 24.93 -13.75 -1.84
N ASP A 166 24.60 -13.19 -3.00
CA ASP A 166 25.43 -12.24 -3.75
C ASP A 166 25.45 -10.82 -3.14
N MET A 167 24.57 -10.55 -2.18
CA MET A 167 24.49 -9.29 -1.43
C MET A 167 24.82 -9.44 0.07
N LEU A 168 25.30 -10.61 0.50
CA LEU A 168 25.79 -10.78 1.86
C LEU A 168 26.99 -9.86 2.14
N PRO A 169 27.20 -9.40 3.40
CA PRO A 169 28.25 -8.46 3.73
C PRO A 169 29.66 -8.90 3.30
N ASN A 170 29.97 -10.19 3.38
CA ASN A 170 31.25 -10.76 2.93
C ASN A 170 31.38 -10.79 1.40
N SER A 171 30.28 -11.00 0.68
CA SER A 171 30.22 -10.93 -0.79
C SER A 171 30.44 -9.49 -1.26
N LEU A 172 29.72 -8.53 -0.67
CA LEU A 172 29.88 -7.10 -0.97
C LEU A 172 31.29 -6.60 -0.61
N ASP A 173 31.86 -7.05 0.52
CA ASP A 173 33.23 -6.70 0.93
C ASP A 173 34.29 -7.11 -0.11
N PHE A 174 34.14 -8.30 -0.70
CA PHE A 174 34.97 -8.72 -1.83
C PHE A 174 34.80 -7.80 -3.03
N LEU A 175 33.56 -7.48 -3.43
CA LEU A 175 33.28 -6.60 -4.57
C LEU A 175 33.87 -5.20 -4.38
N ILE A 176 33.72 -4.61 -3.19
CA ILE A 176 34.28 -3.30 -2.85
C ILE A 176 35.80 -3.32 -3.05
N LYS A 177 36.48 -4.31 -2.48
CA LYS A 177 37.95 -4.45 -2.58
C LYS A 177 38.41 -4.69 -4.02
N LEU A 178 37.70 -5.54 -4.78
CA LEU A 178 37.98 -5.79 -6.19
C LEU A 178 37.87 -4.50 -7.02
N MET A 179 36.78 -3.74 -6.84
CA MET A 179 36.57 -2.48 -7.56
C MET A 179 37.65 -1.44 -7.21
N LEU A 180 38.03 -1.31 -5.93
CA LEU A 180 39.12 -0.40 -5.54
C LEU A 180 40.47 -0.84 -6.09
N ALA A 181 40.76 -2.15 -6.11
CA ALA A 181 41.99 -2.67 -6.70
C ALA A 181 42.08 -2.36 -8.21
N GLN A 182 40.98 -2.54 -8.94
CA GLN A 182 40.87 -2.18 -10.36
C GLN A 182 41.02 -0.66 -10.58
N ALA A 183 40.40 0.17 -9.73
CA ALA A 183 40.56 1.62 -9.79
C ALA A 183 42.03 2.05 -9.56
N GLN A 184 42.72 1.42 -8.61
CA GLN A 184 44.14 1.70 -8.35
C GLN A 184 45.01 1.22 -9.51
N GLU A 185 44.68 0.09 -10.14
CA GLU A 185 45.33 -0.37 -11.37
C GLU A 185 45.18 0.65 -12.51
N CYS A 186 44.03 1.33 -12.64
CA CYS A 186 43.85 2.43 -13.59
C CYS A 186 44.85 3.57 -13.33
N PHE A 187 45.04 3.98 -12.07
CA PHE A 187 46.05 5.00 -11.72
C PHE A 187 47.46 4.57 -12.12
N TRP A 188 47.82 3.32 -11.84
CA TRP A 188 49.11 2.76 -12.25
C TRP A 188 49.27 2.75 -13.77
N LYS A 189 48.28 2.23 -14.52
CA LYS A 189 48.31 2.21 -15.99
C LYS A 189 48.44 3.61 -16.58
N LYS A 190 47.69 4.58 -16.06
CA LYS A 190 47.79 5.98 -16.49
C LYS A 190 49.18 6.55 -16.23
N ALA A 191 49.79 6.26 -15.09
CA ALA A 191 51.15 6.69 -14.76
C ALA A 191 52.19 6.09 -15.70
N VAL A 192 52.03 4.82 -16.09
CA VAL A 192 52.88 4.16 -17.10
C VAL A 192 52.76 4.84 -18.46
N LEU A 193 51.53 5.06 -18.96
CA LEU A 193 51.31 5.71 -20.26
C LEU A 193 51.80 7.16 -20.28
N SER A 194 51.63 7.87 -19.17
CA SER A 194 52.09 9.25 -19.02
C SER A 194 53.61 9.36 -18.76
N LYS A 195 54.34 8.23 -18.80
CA LYS A 195 55.78 8.15 -18.58
C LYS A 195 56.25 8.87 -17.31
N MET A 196 55.50 8.69 -16.22
CA MET A 196 55.88 9.24 -14.91
C MET A 196 57.20 8.61 -14.40
N LYS A 197 57.77 9.20 -13.34
CA LYS A 197 59.01 8.70 -12.72
C LYS A 197 58.86 7.23 -12.28
N ASN A 198 59.91 6.42 -12.50
CA ASN A 198 59.94 4.99 -12.15
C ASN A 198 59.52 4.72 -10.71
N ASN A 199 59.99 5.51 -9.75
CA ASN A 199 59.62 5.38 -8.33
C ASN A 199 58.11 5.58 -8.12
N THR A 200 57.49 6.59 -8.75
CA THR A 200 56.04 6.82 -8.65
C THR A 200 55.26 5.65 -9.23
N ILE A 201 55.67 5.13 -10.39
CA ILE A 201 55.02 3.97 -11.02
C ILE A 201 55.15 2.73 -10.12
N ALA A 202 56.33 2.49 -9.52
CA ALA A 202 56.55 1.38 -8.61
C ALA A 202 55.63 1.45 -7.38
N LYS A 203 55.55 2.62 -6.71
CA LYS A 203 54.66 2.83 -5.56
C LYS A 203 53.17 2.62 -5.90
N LEU A 204 52.73 3.05 -7.08
CA LEU A 204 51.35 2.83 -7.53
C LEU A 204 51.08 1.34 -7.81
N ALA A 205 52.02 0.65 -8.47
CA ALA A 205 51.93 -0.79 -8.73
C ALA A 205 51.86 -1.60 -7.43
N LYS A 206 52.68 -1.22 -6.44
CA LYS A 206 52.68 -1.86 -5.11
C LYS A 206 51.34 -1.73 -4.41
N ALA A 207 50.76 -0.53 -4.40
CA ALA A 207 49.43 -0.31 -3.85
C ALA A 207 48.36 -1.12 -4.59
N SER A 208 48.41 -1.20 -5.93
CA SER A 208 47.49 -2.05 -6.69
C SER A 208 47.61 -3.52 -6.28
N SER A 209 48.83 -4.05 -6.14
CA SER A 209 49.08 -5.43 -5.70
C SER A 209 48.50 -5.68 -4.29
N GLN A 210 48.73 -4.76 -3.34
CA GLN A 210 48.21 -4.87 -1.97
C GLN A 210 46.68 -4.91 -1.94
N LEU A 211 46.00 -4.05 -2.69
CA LEU A 211 44.54 -4.04 -2.77
C LEU A 211 43.98 -5.32 -3.41
N TYR A 212 44.62 -5.86 -4.45
CA TYR A 212 44.24 -7.16 -5.00
C TYR A 212 44.49 -8.31 -4.01
N ALA A 213 45.52 -8.23 -3.17
CA ALA A 213 45.77 -9.21 -2.13
C ALA A 213 44.67 -9.19 -1.05
N GLU A 214 44.18 -8.00 -0.70
CA GLU A 214 43.03 -7.84 0.19
C GLU A 214 41.74 -8.40 -0.42
N ALA A 215 41.50 -8.14 -1.71
CA ALA A 215 40.39 -8.73 -2.45
C ALA A 215 40.50 -10.26 -2.48
N TYR A 216 41.69 -10.81 -2.76
CA TYR A 216 41.94 -12.25 -2.75
C TYR A 216 41.64 -12.87 -1.37
N LYS A 217 42.08 -12.24 -0.28
CA LYS A 217 41.79 -12.70 1.09
C LYS A 217 40.29 -12.70 1.38
N ALA A 218 39.58 -11.64 1.00
CA ALA A 218 38.13 -11.55 1.17
C ALA A 218 37.39 -12.63 0.36
N GLY A 219 37.82 -12.87 -0.89
CA GLY A 219 37.21 -13.86 -1.77
C GLY A 219 37.50 -15.31 -1.36
N SER A 220 38.72 -15.61 -0.92
CA SER A 220 39.12 -16.97 -0.51
C SER A 220 38.39 -17.46 0.74
N ASN A 221 37.92 -16.54 1.58
CA ASN A 221 37.11 -16.84 2.75
C ASN A 221 35.60 -16.93 2.43
N ASN A 222 35.21 -16.82 1.15
CA ASN A 222 33.82 -16.80 0.72
C ASN A 222 33.55 -17.80 -0.41
N ASN A 223 32.89 -18.90 -0.08
CA ASN A 223 32.56 -20.00 -1.01
C ASN A 223 31.59 -19.60 -2.14
N LEU A 224 31.01 -18.40 -2.10
CA LEU A 224 30.11 -17.87 -3.13
C LEU A 224 30.87 -17.21 -4.29
N ILE A 225 32.11 -16.79 -4.06
CA ILE A 225 32.93 -16.12 -5.08
C ILE A 225 33.46 -17.18 -6.07
N PRO A 226 33.30 -16.97 -7.39
CA PRO A 226 33.82 -17.89 -8.38
C PRO A 226 35.32 -18.12 -8.25
N GLN A 227 35.77 -19.37 -8.37
CA GLN A 227 37.19 -19.74 -8.25
C GLN A 227 38.06 -19.00 -9.28
N GLU A 228 37.51 -18.72 -10.46
CA GLU A 228 38.17 -17.93 -11.52
C GLU A 228 38.47 -16.49 -11.05
N TRP A 229 37.58 -15.88 -10.28
CA TRP A 229 37.79 -14.52 -9.74
C TRP A 229 38.82 -14.52 -8.62
N ILE A 230 38.85 -15.57 -7.80
CA ILE A 230 39.87 -15.78 -6.77
C ILE A 230 41.25 -15.97 -7.42
N ALA A 231 41.35 -16.82 -8.46
CA ALA A 231 42.58 -17.02 -9.21
C ALA A 231 43.02 -15.74 -9.93
N TYR A 232 42.08 -15.00 -10.51
CA TYR A 232 42.33 -13.71 -11.16
C TYR A 232 42.93 -12.69 -10.18
N THR A 233 42.29 -12.46 -9.02
CA THR A 233 42.79 -11.51 -8.00
C THR A 233 44.16 -11.90 -7.46
N LEU A 234 44.41 -13.20 -7.24
CA LEU A 234 45.72 -13.70 -6.84
C LEU A 234 46.77 -13.48 -7.93
N SER A 235 46.45 -13.77 -9.19
CA SER A 235 47.35 -13.53 -10.32
C SER A 235 47.70 -12.05 -10.48
N LYS A 236 46.71 -11.16 -10.28
CA LYS A 236 46.90 -9.70 -10.31
C LYS A 236 47.80 -9.21 -9.19
N THR A 237 47.65 -9.79 -8.00
CA THR A 237 48.54 -9.51 -6.86
C THR A 237 50.00 -9.75 -7.26
N TYR A 238 50.30 -10.94 -7.78
CA TYR A 238 51.67 -11.30 -8.20
C TYR A 238 52.16 -10.49 -9.40
N TYR A 239 51.32 -10.31 -10.42
CA TYR A 239 51.66 -9.55 -11.63
C TYR A 239 52.01 -8.09 -11.32
N LEU A 240 51.20 -7.41 -10.49
CA LEU A 240 51.43 -6.00 -10.15
C LEU A 240 52.60 -5.83 -9.18
N ASP A 241 52.88 -6.82 -8.33
CA ASP A 241 54.08 -6.80 -7.49
C ASP A 241 55.34 -7.01 -8.34
N ALA A 242 55.30 -7.93 -9.31
CA ALA A 242 56.37 -8.08 -10.31
C ALA A 242 56.56 -6.79 -11.14
N ALA A 243 55.47 -6.13 -11.55
CA ALA A 243 55.54 -4.85 -12.25
C ALA A 243 56.12 -3.72 -11.39
N CYS A 244 55.83 -3.73 -10.08
CA CYS A 244 56.48 -2.84 -9.10
C CYS A 244 57.98 -3.08 -9.08
N LEU A 245 58.40 -4.34 -8.93
CA LEU A 245 59.81 -4.72 -8.85
C LEU A 245 60.58 -4.40 -10.14
N VAL A 246 60.00 -4.61 -11.32
CA VAL A 246 60.62 -4.21 -12.60
C VAL A 246 60.89 -2.70 -12.65
N ARG A 247 59.94 -1.88 -12.18
CA ARG A 247 60.12 -0.42 -12.14
C ARG A 247 61.10 0.01 -11.06
N TYR A 248 61.11 -0.67 -9.92
CA TYR A 248 62.06 -0.41 -8.84
C TYR A 248 63.48 -0.82 -9.22
N ALA A 249 63.64 -1.90 -9.98
CA ALA A 249 64.92 -2.30 -10.58
C ALA A 249 65.49 -1.17 -11.46
N MET A 250 64.64 -0.46 -12.23
CA MET A 250 65.07 0.72 -12.99
C MET A 250 65.50 1.88 -12.08
N VAL A 251 64.84 2.07 -10.93
CA VAL A 251 65.28 3.07 -9.92
C VAL A 251 66.65 2.70 -9.34
N ASN A 252 66.90 1.42 -9.08
CA ASN A 252 68.19 0.95 -8.59
C ASN A 252 69.29 1.11 -9.67
N TYR A 253 68.97 0.84 -10.93
CA TYR A 253 69.85 1.13 -12.07
C TYR A 253 70.22 2.62 -12.13
N ASP A 254 69.23 3.52 -12.03
CA ASP A 254 69.43 4.98 -12.05
C ASP A 254 70.31 5.45 -10.87
N ASN A 255 70.35 4.70 -9.77
CA ASN A 255 71.18 4.94 -8.59
C ASN A 255 72.50 4.15 -8.58
N CYS A 256 72.87 3.53 -9.70
CA CYS A 256 74.08 2.70 -9.86
C CYS A 256 74.17 1.50 -8.90
N LYS A 257 73.02 0.94 -8.49
CA LYS A 257 72.93 -0.28 -7.68
C LYS A 257 72.51 -1.47 -8.55
N TYR A 258 73.47 -2.02 -9.29
CA TYR A 258 73.22 -3.02 -10.33
C TYR A 258 72.92 -4.40 -9.73
N GLY A 259 73.51 -4.74 -8.58
CA GLY A 259 73.20 -5.96 -7.83
C GLY A 259 71.75 -5.95 -7.31
N ASP A 260 71.33 -4.85 -6.68
CA ASP A 260 69.95 -4.64 -6.22
C ASP A 260 68.94 -4.73 -7.37
N GLN A 261 69.29 -4.20 -8.54
CA GLN A 261 68.47 -4.28 -9.75
C GLN A 261 68.22 -5.73 -10.17
N ILE A 262 69.28 -6.56 -10.27
CA ILE A 262 69.16 -7.96 -10.69
C ILE A 262 68.34 -8.75 -9.67
N SER A 263 68.62 -8.58 -8.38
CA SER A 263 67.87 -9.22 -7.29
C SER A 263 66.37 -8.88 -7.33
N CYS A 264 66.00 -7.62 -7.65
CA CYS A 264 64.59 -7.26 -7.86
C CYS A 264 63.96 -7.98 -9.07
N LEU A 265 64.70 -8.13 -10.17
CA LEU A 265 64.19 -8.78 -11.38
C LEU A 265 64.02 -10.30 -11.17
N GLU A 266 64.94 -10.95 -10.46
CA GLU A 266 64.84 -12.38 -10.12
C GLU A 266 63.61 -12.65 -9.23
N GLU A 267 63.34 -11.80 -8.24
CA GLU A 267 62.14 -11.92 -7.43
C GLU A 267 60.85 -11.68 -8.26
N ALA A 268 60.90 -10.78 -9.25
CA ALA A 268 59.79 -10.59 -10.20
C ALA A 268 59.52 -11.85 -11.04
N GLU A 269 60.57 -12.55 -11.52
CA GLU A 269 60.40 -13.84 -12.21
C GLU A 269 59.78 -14.90 -11.29
N ARG A 270 60.21 -14.95 -10.03
CA ARG A 270 59.66 -15.89 -9.03
C ARG A 270 58.16 -15.67 -8.83
N LEU A 271 57.71 -14.42 -8.77
CA LEU A 271 56.29 -14.07 -8.70
C LEU A 271 55.52 -14.48 -9.96
N MET A 272 56.09 -14.27 -11.14
CA MET A 272 55.46 -14.70 -12.40
C MET A 272 55.39 -16.23 -12.53
N THR A 273 56.33 -16.96 -11.94
CA THR A 273 56.25 -18.43 -11.83
C THR A 273 55.04 -18.87 -10.99
N LYS A 274 54.67 -18.11 -9.94
CA LYS A 274 53.42 -18.36 -9.19
C LYS A 274 52.18 -18.10 -10.04
N CYS A 275 52.19 -17.08 -10.90
CA CYS A 275 51.09 -16.86 -11.87
C CYS A 275 50.91 -18.05 -12.82
N LYS A 276 52.02 -18.66 -13.28
CA LYS A 276 52.00 -19.84 -14.15
C LYS A 276 51.24 -21.01 -13.53
N ALA A 277 51.34 -21.19 -12.20
CA ALA A 277 50.63 -22.25 -11.48
C ALA A 277 49.10 -22.05 -11.45
N LEU A 278 48.60 -20.83 -11.71
CA LEU A 278 47.18 -20.50 -11.71
C LEU A 278 46.49 -20.67 -13.07
N LYS A 279 47.24 -21.07 -14.12
CA LYS A 279 46.77 -21.14 -15.51
C LYS A 279 45.39 -21.80 -15.66
N SER A 280 45.14 -22.91 -14.95
CA SER A 280 43.92 -23.70 -15.12
C SER A 280 42.62 -22.95 -14.79
N ASN A 281 42.70 -21.87 -14.02
CA ASN A 281 41.56 -21.10 -13.53
C ASN A 281 41.54 -19.67 -14.10
N LEU A 282 42.35 -19.38 -15.13
CA LEU A 282 42.46 -18.05 -15.74
C LEU A 282 41.98 -18.09 -17.20
N PRO A 283 41.34 -17.03 -17.71
CA PRO A 283 41.03 -16.93 -19.14
C PRO A 283 42.28 -16.93 -20.01
N ASP A 284 42.23 -17.63 -21.15
CA ASP A 284 43.39 -17.84 -22.03
C ASP A 284 43.99 -16.52 -22.55
N ASP A 285 43.16 -15.58 -23.01
CA ASP A 285 43.60 -14.28 -23.51
C ASP A 285 44.39 -13.50 -22.45
N TYR A 286 43.90 -13.50 -21.21
CA TYR A 286 44.58 -12.85 -20.09
C TYR A 286 45.88 -13.57 -19.70
N TYR A 287 45.91 -14.90 -19.82
CA TYR A 287 47.12 -15.66 -19.52
C TYR A 287 48.24 -15.42 -20.55
N GLU A 288 47.92 -15.22 -21.83
CA GLU A 288 48.92 -14.87 -22.85
C GLU A 288 49.58 -13.51 -22.59
N ASP A 289 48.86 -12.53 -22.02
CA ASP A 289 49.45 -11.27 -21.54
C ASP A 289 50.50 -11.53 -20.44
N LEU A 290 50.16 -12.36 -19.44
CA LEU A 290 51.07 -12.71 -18.34
C LEU A 290 52.32 -13.43 -18.84
N LYS A 291 52.17 -14.31 -19.82
CA LYS A 291 53.27 -15.04 -20.46
C LYS A 291 54.17 -14.10 -21.27
N SER A 292 53.61 -13.12 -21.96
CA SER A 292 54.36 -12.09 -22.68
C SER A 292 55.19 -11.24 -21.72
N PHE A 293 54.61 -10.84 -20.58
CA PHE A 293 55.34 -10.13 -19.53
C PHE A 293 56.43 -10.99 -18.87
N THR A 294 56.18 -12.28 -18.66
CA THR A 294 57.19 -13.23 -18.15
C THR A 294 58.39 -13.33 -19.10
N LYS A 295 58.14 -13.42 -20.42
CA LYS A 295 59.23 -13.42 -21.42
C LYS A 295 60.04 -12.12 -21.38
N PHE A 296 59.38 -10.98 -21.21
CA PHE A 296 60.05 -9.69 -21.07
C PHE A 296 60.99 -9.64 -19.86
N ILE A 297 60.51 -10.08 -18.67
CA ILE A 297 61.33 -10.15 -17.46
C ILE A 297 62.55 -11.06 -17.68
N ASN A 298 62.34 -12.26 -18.22
CA ASN A 298 63.43 -13.22 -18.44
C ASN A 298 64.45 -12.72 -19.46
N GLY A 299 64.02 -11.96 -20.46
CA GLY A 299 64.92 -11.25 -21.37
C GLY A 299 65.78 -10.22 -20.64
N ARG A 300 65.17 -9.41 -19.77
CA ARG A 300 65.87 -8.38 -19.01
C ARG A 300 66.85 -8.96 -17.99
N ILE A 301 66.49 -10.03 -17.28
CA ILE A 301 67.39 -10.74 -16.36
C ILE A 301 68.65 -11.21 -17.08
N LYS A 302 68.52 -11.78 -18.29
CA LYS A 302 69.69 -12.24 -19.07
C LYS A 302 70.60 -11.10 -19.49
N GLU A 303 70.02 -9.99 -19.95
CA GLU A 303 70.77 -8.80 -20.37
C GLU A 303 71.51 -8.17 -19.19
N GLU A 304 70.84 -7.97 -18.06
CA GLU A 304 71.43 -7.30 -16.90
C GLU A 304 72.47 -8.18 -16.18
N ASN A 305 72.25 -9.50 -16.10
CA ASN A 305 73.28 -10.42 -15.61
C ASN A 305 74.52 -10.39 -16.51
N TYR A 306 74.34 -10.42 -17.84
CA TYR A 306 75.48 -10.30 -18.77
C TYR A 306 76.24 -8.98 -18.58
N ASN A 307 75.53 -7.86 -18.42
CA ASN A 307 76.16 -6.57 -18.18
C ASN A 307 76.89 -6.51 -16.84
N ASN A 308 76.30 -7.07 -15.78
CA ASN A 308 76.92 -7.11 -14.46
C ASN A 308 78.17 -8.01 -14.46
N ASP A 309 78.11 -9.18 -15.06
CA ASP A 309 79.23 -10.13 -15.18
C ASP A 309 80.37 -9.65 -16.09
N LYS A 310 80.17 -8.57 -16.86
CA LYS A 310 81.17 -8.04 -17.80
C LYS A 310 81.65 -6.64 -17.48
N ILE A 311 80.81 -5.81 -16.87
CA ILE A 311 81.05 -4.37 -16.72
C ILE A 311 81.06 -3.98 -15.23
N TYR A 312 79.98 -4.24 -14.51
CA TYR A 312 79.77 -3.64 -13.19
C TYR A 312 80.34 -4.47 -12.03
N MET A 313 80.26 -5.80 -12.12
CA MET A 313 80.71 -6.76 -11.10
C MET A 313 80.11 -6.49 -9.71
N ASP A 314 78.89 -5.96 -9.66
CA ASP A 314 78.21 -5.63 -8.41
C ASP A 314 77.69 -6.91 -7.74
N LEU A 315 77.77 -6.97 -6.41
CA LEU A 315 77.32 -8.13 -5.66
C LEU A 315 75.80 -8.18 -5.64
N ILE A 316 75.21 -9.29 -6.06
CA ILE A 316 73.76 -9.49 -6.04
C ILE A 316 73.34 -9.84 -4.59
N PRO A 317 72.61 -8.95 -3.87
CA PRO A 317 72.17 -9.24 -2.52
C PRO A 317 70.94 -10.14 -2.51
N ASP A 318 70.69 -10.79 -1.36
CA ASP A 318 69.40 -11.41 -1.06
C ASP A 318 68.30 -10.33 -1.09
N PHE A 319 67.20 -10.60 -1.81
CA PHE A 319 66.05 -9.71 -1.94
C PHE A 319 65.53 -9.23 -0.58
N ASN A 320 65.60 -10.05 0.46
CA ASN A 320 65.13 -9.68 1.81
C ASN A 320 65.91 -8.52 2.44
N LYS A 321 67.11 -8.20 1.93
CA LYS A 321 67.94 -7.09 2.40
C LYS A 321 67.63 -5.77 1.68
N ILE A 322 66.86 -5.82 0.59
CA ILE A 322 66.49 -4.65 -0.20
C ILE A 322 65.36 -3.89 0.52
N THR A 323 65.44 -2.56 0.54
CA THR A 323 64.39 -1.72 1.14
C THR A 323 63.05 -1.95 0.43
N PRO A 324 61.98 -2.34 1.15
CA PRO A 324 60.67 -2.56 0.55
C PRO A 324 60.08 -1.28 -0.04
N VAL A 325 59.39 -1.40 -1.17
CA VAL A 325 58.62 -0.30 -1.76
C VAL A 325 57.33 -0.09 -0.98
N GLU A 326 57.09 1.14 -0.53
CA GLU A 326 55.82 1.53 0.09
C GLU A 326 54.75 1.87 -0.97
N GLY A 327 53.56 1.30 -0.82
CA GLY A 327 52.43 1.54 -1.72
C GLY A 327 51.82 2.94 -1.55
N ALA A 328 51.46 3.59 -2.66
CA ALA A 328 50.71 4.85 -2.66
C ALA A 328 49.25 4.63 -3.10
N VAL A 329 48.32 4.54 -2.15
CA VAL A 329 46.88 4.37 -2.42
C VAL A 329 46.27 5.72 -2.83
N MET A 330 45.61 5.74 -3.99
CA MET A 330 45.02 6.94 -4.60
C MET A 330 43.50 6.87 -4.73
N VAL A 331 42.89 5.77 -4.28
CA VAL A 331 41.48 5.45 -4.51
C VAL A 331 40.71 5.34 -3.22
N LYS A 332 39.43 5.69 -3.28
CA LYS A 332 38.45 5.46 -2.23
C LYS A 332 37.06 5.27 -2.82
N PRO A 333 36.13 4.63 -2.11
CA PRO A 333 34.73 4.57 -2.53
C PRO A 333 34.17 5.99 -2.72
N ILE A 334 33.46 6.22 -3.82
CA ILE A 334 32.72 7.48 -4.05
C ILE A 334 31.30 7.29 -3.49
N PRO A 335 30.86 8.07 -2.49
CA PRO A 335 29.53 7.93 -1.91
C PRO A 335 28.41 8.00 -2.95
N VAL A 336 27.30 7.31 -2.68
CA VAL A 336 26.09 7.37 -3.51
C VAL A 336 25.59 8.81 -3.56
N PRO A 337 25.19 9.33 -4.74
CA PRO A 337 24.61 10.67 -4.84
C PRO A 337 23.40 10.82 -3.91
N ASP A 338 23.28 11.98 -3.27
CA ASP A 338 22.11 12.28 -2.45
C ASP A 338 20.85 12.49 -3.31
N GLN A 339 19.68 12.51 -2.65
CA GLN A 339 18.40 12.68 -3.35
C GLN A 339 18.39 13.96 -4.20
N LYS A 340 19.00 15.04 -3.71
CA LYS A 340 19.07 16.35 -4.40
C LYS A 340 19.87 16.27 -5.69
N ALA A 341 21.03 15.62 -5.66
CA ALA A 341 21.84 15.43 -6.85
C ALA A 341 21.14 14.56 -7.91
N LEU A 342 20.19 13.71 -7.50
CA LEU A 342 19.39 12.88 -8.39
C LEU A 342 18.09 13.53 -8.88
N GLU A 343 17.67 14.68 -8.34
CA GLU A 343 16.37 15.32 -8.69
C GLU A 343 16.19 15.54 -10.19
N SER A 344 17.24 16.00 -10.89
CA SER A 344 17.18 16.23 -12.35
C SER A 344 17.05 14.94 -13.16
N ILE A 345 17.54 13.81 -12.63
CA ILE A 345 17.49 12.50 -13.29
C ILE A 345 16.15 11.80 -12.99
N VAL A 346 15.72 11.85 -11.73
CA VAL A 346 14.49 11.21 -11.25
C VAL A 346 13.25 11.92 -11.81
N GLY A 347 13.30 13.26 -11.87
CA GLY A 347 12.19 14.10 -12.28
C GLY A 347 11.13 14.27 -11.19
N LYS A 348 9.96 14.80 -11.59
CA LYS A 348 8.84 15.05 -10.70
C LYS A 348 8.35 13.72 -10.06
N PRO A 349 7.99 13.70 -8.76
CA PRO A 349 7.36 12.54 -8.15
C PRO A 349 6.09 12.13 -8.89
N LEU A 350 5.95 10.85 -9.21
CA LEU A 350 4.65 10.27 -9.58
C LEU A 350 3.72 10.27 -8.36
N PHE A 351 2.40 10.31 -8.59
CA PHE A 351 1.38 10.38 -7.54
C PHE A 351 1.52 11.63 -6.65
N ASP A 352 1.93 12.76 -7.23
CA ASP A 352 2.13 14.00 -6.48
C ASP A 352 0.83 14.53 -5.87
N CYS A 353 -0.28 14.42 -6.61
CA CYS A 353 -1.64 14.77 -6.20
C CYS A 353 -2.19 13.89 -5.06
N LEU A 354 -1.68 12.66 -4.92
CA LEU A 354 -2.16 11.74 -3.88
C LEU A 354 -1.63 12.16 -2.52
N ILE A 355 -2.48 12.22 -1.50
CA ILE A 355 -2.04 12.52 -0.13
C ILE A 355 -1.20 11.33 0.39
N PRO A 356 -0.02 11.56 1.01
CA PRO A 356 0.79 10.43 1.48
C PRO A 356 0.10 9.61 2.58
N PHE A 357 0.36 8.30 2.61
CA PHE A 357 -0.37 7.33 3.45
C PHE A 357 -0.38 7.66 4.95
N ASN A 358 0.76 8.11 5.48
CA ASN A 358 0.90 8.48 6.88
C ASN A 358 -0.09 9.60 7.31
N TYR A 359 -0.47 10.48 6.38
CA TYR A 359 -1.46 11.52 6.60
C TYR A 359 -2.89 11.02 6.43
N HIS A 360 -3.13 10.12 5.47
CA HIS A 360 -4.43 9.46 5.32
C HIS A 360 -4.82 8.66 6.58
N GLU A 361 -3.85 7.97 7.19
CA GLU A 361 -4.07 7.22 8.43
C GLU A 361 -4.52 8.13 9.60
N ILE A 362 -4.07 9.39 9.64
CA ILE A 362 -4.56 10.39 10.61
C ILE A 362 -6.03 10.69 10.35
N THR A 363 -6.41 10.91 9.09
CA THR A 363 -7.80 11.18 8.70
C THR A 363 -8.73 10.03 9.07
N VAL A 364 -8.33 8.79 8.77
CA VAL A 364 -9.12 7.60 9.12
C VAL A 364 -9.24 7.46 10.64
N ASN A 365 -8.13 7.51 11.36
CA ASN A 365 -8.13 7.38 12.82
C ASN A 365 -8.94 8.49 13.50
N TYR A 366 -8.86 9.71 12.99
CA TYR A 366 -9.67 10.83 13.45
C TYR A 366 -11.16 10.56 13.25
N ASN A 367 -11.58 10.15 12.04
CA ASN A 367 -12.98 9.86 11.74
C ASN A 367 -13.52 8.72 12.60
N THR A 368 -12.76 7.63 12.77
CA THR A 368 -13.16 6.51 13.63
C THR A 368 -13.35 6.95 15.09
N ASN A 369 -12.40 7.68 15.66
CA ASN A 369 -12.51 8.15 17.05
C ASN A 369 -13.62 9.19 17.22
N LYS A 370 -13.82 10.08 16.23
CA LYS A 370 -14.93 11.05 16.20
C LYS A 370 -16.29 10.33 16.19
N GLU A 371 -16.48 9.37 15.29
CA GLU A 371 -17.72 8.59 15.18
C GLU A 371 -18.01 7.84 16.48
N GLN A 372 -16.99 7.22 17.08
CA GLN A 372 -17.12 6.52 18.35
C GLN A 372 -17.47 7.48 19.50
N LEU A 373 -16.80 8.64 19.58
CA LEU A 373 -17.07 9.66 20.59
C LEU A 373 -18.52 10.19 20.49
N VAL A 374 -18.94 10.57 19.29
CA VAL A 374 -20.30 11.08 19.03
C VAL A 374 -21.34 10.02 19.33
N SER A 375 -21.11 8.77 18.91
CA SER A 375 -22.02 7.65 19.21
C SER A 375 -22.15 7.41 20.71
N ASN A 376 -21.04 7.44 21.46
CA ASN A 376 -21.06 7.29 22.92
C ASN A 376 -21.83 8.43 23.61
N LEU A 377 -21.64 9.67 23.17
CA LEU A 377 -22.36 10.83 23.70
C LEU A 377 -23.87 10.75 23.43
N ILE A 378 -24.27 10.39 22.21
CA ILE A 378 -25.69 10.21 21.85
C ILE A 378 -26.31 9.07 22.65
N ASN A 379 -25.61 7.94 22.77
CA ASN A 379 -26.11 6.78 23.51
C ASN A 379 -26.28 7.11 25.00
N LYS A 380 -25.32 7.82 25.61
CA LYS A 380 -25.43 8.31 26.99
C LYS A 380 -26.65 9.22 27.18
N LEU A 381 -26.82 10.20 26.29
CA LEU A 381 -27.96 11.12 26.33
C LEU A 381 -29.29 10.36 26.23
N LYS A 382 -29.40 9.41 25.29
CA LYS A 382 -30.61 8.60 25.10
C LYS A 382 -30.92 7.72 26.31
N SER A 383 -29.96 6.97 26.83
CA SER A 383 -30.21 6.01 27.92
C SER A 383 -30.55 6.68 29.25
N GLU A 384 -29.82 7.74 29.61
CA GLU A 384 -30.08 8.46 30.85
C GLU A 384 -31.41 9.24 30.77
N SER A 385 -31.70 9.90 29.63
CA SER A 385 -32.99 10.57 29.43
C SER A 385 -34.16 9.59 29.48
N GLN A 386 -34.03 8.41 28.86
CA GLN A 386 -35.07 7.37 28.89
C GLN A 386 -35.43 6.99 30.32
N THR A 387 -34.45 6.88 31.22
CA THR A 387 -34.69 6.55 32.63
C THR A 387 -35.58 7.59 33.32
N TYR A 388 -35.43 8.88 32.96
CA TYR A 388 -36.25 9.97 33.49
C TYR A 388 -37.64 10.03 32.81
N GLU A 389 -37.70 9.78 31.50
CA GLU A 389 -38.93 9.66 30.72
C GLU A 389 -39.84 8.53 31.23
N ASP A 390 -39.26 7.37 31.53
CA ASP A 390 -39.96 6.22 32.10
C ASP A 390 -40.49 6.54 33.50
N LYS A 391 -39.69 7.22 34.33
CA LYS A 391 -40.12 7.67 35.66
C LYS A 391 -41.31 8.61 35.57
N VAL A 392 -41.24 9.67 34.76
CA VAL A 392 -42.36 10.62 34.62
C VAL A 392 -43.59 9.95 34.01
N SER A 393 -43.39 9.08 33.01
CA SER A 393 -44.50 8.34 32.39
C SER A 393 -45.21 7.41 33.38
N SER A 394 -44.48 6.75 34.28
CA SER A 394 -45.05 5.85 35.30
C SER A 394 -45.96 6.53 36.32
N LEU A 395 -45.85 7.87 36.46
CA LEU A 395 -46.66 8.65 37.39
C LEU A 395 -48.07 8.96 36.87
N ASN A 396 -48.33 8.71 35.58
CA ASN A 396 -49.64 8.90 34.93
C ASN A 396 -50.29 10.29 35.16
N ILE A 397 -49.45 11.32 35.33
CA ILE A 397 -49.86 12.66 35.77
C ILE A 397 -50.89 13.29 34.84
N ASN A 398 -50.66 13.22 33.52
CA ASN A 398 -51.54 13.85 32.53
C ASN A 398 -52.94 13.18 32.52
N ALA A 399 -53.00 11.85 32.59
CA ALA A 399 -54.27 11.13 32.67
C ALA A 399 -55.00 11.39 33.99
N ALA A 400 -54.27 11.51 35.10
CA ALA A 400 -54.81 11.80 36.42
C ALA A 400 -55.39 13.23 36.52
N ILE A 401 -54.76 14.22 35.88
CA ILE A 401 -55.27 15.60 35.81
C ILE A 401 -56.50 15.67 34.91
N ASP A 402 -56.45 15.06 33.71
CA ASP A 402 -57.55 15.09 32.74
C ASP A 402 -58.81 14.37 33.29
N ALA A 403 -58.64 13.29 34.05
CA ALA A 403 -59.74 12.56 34.70
C ALA A 403 -60.45 13.38 35.80
N LEU A 404 -59.75 14.33 36.44
CA LEU A 404 -60.28 15.18 37.50
C LEU A 404 -60.96 16.45 36.97
N GLU A 405 -60.46 17.04 35.88
CA GLU A 405 -61.02 18.26 35.29
C GLU A 405 -62.31 17.99 34.49
N GLN A 406 -62.41 16.84 33.83
CA GLN A 406 -63.53 16.51 32.95
C GLN A 406 -64.20 15.20 33.39
N THR A 407 -65.27 15.33 34.20
CA THR A 407 -66.04 14.21 34.76
C THR A 407 -66.95 13.52 33.74
N HIS A 408 -67.18 14.15 32.58
CA HIS A 408 -68.04 13.69 31.48
C HIS A 408 -67.39 14.03 30.12
N GLY A 409 -67.53 13.13 29.14
CA GLY A 409 -66.98 13.30 27.78
C GLY A 409 -65.48 13.00 27.63
N LEU A 410 -64.97 13.16 26.41
CA LEU A 410 -63.56 12.90 26.07
C LEU A 410 -62.69 14.15 26.32
N PRO A 411 -61.50 14.01 26.94
CA PRO A 411 -60.48 15.06 26.98
C PRO A 411 -60.03 15.48 25.59
N GLN A 412 -59.76 16.77 25.39
CA GLN A 412 -59.33 17.31 24.10
C GLN A 412 -58.00 16.66 23.63
N SER A 413 -57.09 16.34 24.56
CA SER A 413 -55.83 15.63 24.31
C SER A 413 -56.05 14.28 23.63
N VAL A 414 -57.04 13.50 24.10
CA VAL A 414 -57.40 12.19 23.56
C VAL A 414 -58.09 12.33 22.20
N ILE A 415 -58.94 13.34 22.02
CA ILE A 415 -59.59 13.65 20.74
C ILE A 415 -58.55 14.01 19.68
N ASP A 416 -57.60 14.88 20.01
CA ASP A 416 -56.55 15.32 19.08
C ASP A 416 -55.65 14.15 18.68
N ARG A 417 -55.30 13.27 19.63
CA ARG A 417 -54.52 12.05 19.38
C ARG A 417 -55.27 11.03 18.53
N SER A 418 -56.55 10.78 18.81
CA SER A 418 -57.41 9.94 17.98
C SER A 418 -57.50 10.49 16.55
N ASN A 419 -57.67 11.81 16.39
CA ASN A 419 -57.66 12.46 15.08
C ASN A 419 -56.31 12.29 14.35
N ILE A 420 -55.18 12.32 15.05
CA ILE A 420 -53.85 12.05 14.46
C ILE A 420 -53.77 10.60 13.96
N VAL A 421 -54.21 9.63 14.76
CA VAL A 421 -54.22 8.20 14.39
C VAL A 421 -55.12 7.98 13.16
N ILE A 422 -56.32 8.56 13.14
CA ILE A 422 -57.25 8.49 12.00
C ILE A 422 -56.63 9.12 10.75
N ARG A 423 -56.01 10.31 10.86
CA ARG A 423 -55.34 10.99 9.73
C ARG A 423 -54.16 10.19 9.19
N LYS A 424 -53.39 9.53 10.05
CA LYS A 424 -52.28 8.64 9.67
C LYS A 424 -52.76 7.28 9.11
N GLY A 425 -54.07 7.06 9.03
CA GLY A 425 -54.68 5.86 8.44
C GLY A 425 -54.87 4.69 9.41
N GLY A 426 -54.72 4.92 10.72
CA GLY A 426 -54.99 3.97 11.79
C GLY A 426 -54.26 2.64 11.64
N LEU A 427 -54.95 1.55 12.00
CA LEU A 427 -54.42 0.19 11.91
C LEU A 427 -54.11 -0.24 10.47
N LYS A 428 -54.92 0.18 9.49
CA LYS A 428 -54.76 -0.20 8.08
C LYS A 428 -53.41 0.28 7.52
N SER A 429 -53.02 1.50 7.86
CA SER A 429 -51.72 2.07 7.48
C SER A 429 -50.54 1.28 8.05
N ILE A 430 -50.64 0.82 9.31
CA ILE A 430 -49.64 -0.04 9.95
C ILE A 430 -49.51 -1.35 9.17
N GLU A 431 -50.63 -2.00 8.82
CA GLU A 431 -50.62 -3.27 8.08
C GLU A 431 -50.03 -3.12 6.67
N GLU A 432 -50.36 -2.04 5.96
CA GLU A 432 -49.80 -1.74 4.64
C GLU A 432 -48.29 -1.48 4.72
N THR A 433 -47.84 -0.72 5.73
CA THR A 433 -46.42 -0.39 5.93
C THR A 433 -45.62 -1.62 6.33
N PHE A 434 -46.16 -2.46 7.22
CA PHE A 434 -45.56 -3.74 7.59
C PHE A 434 -45.46 -4.69 6.38
N SER A 435 -46.51 -4.74 5.55
CA SER A 435 -46.50 -5.56 4.32
C SER A 435 -45.42 -5.11 3.34
N LYS A 436 -45.20 -3.80 3.20
CA LYS A 436 -44.09 -3.25 2.39
C LYS A 436 -42.72 -3.61 2.96
N ALA A 437 -42.52 -3.47 4.27
CA ALA A 437 -41.26 -3.86 4.93
C ALA A 437 -40.97 -5.36 4.73
N SER A 438 -41.98 -6.21 4.92
CA SER A 438 -41.89 -7.65 4.71
C SER A 438 -41.56 -8.02 3.25
N ALA A 439 -42.19 -7.33 2.28
CA ALA A 439 -41.88 -7.54 0.86
C ALA A 439 -40.42 -7.19 0.51
N LEU A 440 -39.90 -6.07 1.03
CA LEU A 440 -38.49 -5.68 0.85
C LEU A 440 -37.53 -6.67 1.53
N SER A 441 -37.88 -7.15 2.72
CA SER A 441 -37.11 -8.18 3.43
C SER A 441 -37.02 -9.47 2.62
N GLN A 442 -38.14 -9.92 2.03
CA GLN A 442 -38.17 -11.09 1.16
C GLN A 442 -37.37 -10.88 -0.13
N GLU A 443 -37.43 -9.68 -0.74
CA GLU A 443 -36.60 -9.33 -1.90
C GLU A 443 -35.10 -9.44 -1.56
N ASN A 444 -34.70 -8.92 -0.40
CA ASN A 444 -33.32 -9.01 0.09
C ASN A 444 -32.87 -10.45 0.29
N GLN A 445 -33.71 -11.29 0.90
CA GLN A 445 -33.42 -12.70 1.11
C GLN A 445 -33.26 -13.45 -0.22
N ASN A 446 -34.20 -13.24 -1.15
CA ASN A 446 -34.15 -13.84 -2.48
C ASN A 446 -32.88 -13.43 -3.25
N LEU A 447 -32.46 -12.16 -3.12
CA LEU A 447 -31.24 -11.67 -3.75
C LEU A 447 -29.98 -12.30 -3.13
N ILE A 448 -29.93 -12.44 -1.80
CA ILE A 448 -28.83 -13.14 -1.12
C ILE A 448 -28.71 -14.59 -1.59
N ASP A 449 -29.83 -15.32 -1.65
CA ASP A 449 -29.85 -16.72 -2.07
C ASP A 449 -29.40 -16.88 -3.53
N LYS A 450 -29.82 -15.96 -4.41
CA LYS A 450 -29.33 -15.89 -5.78
C LYS A 450 -27.82 -15.68 -5.83
N LEU A 451 -27.28 -14.69 -5.11
CA LEU A 451 -25.85 -14.38 -5.12
C LEU A 451 -24.98 -15.52 -4.57
N LYS A 452 -25.46 -16.22 -3.54
CA LYS A 452 -24.80 -17.43 -3.03
C LYS A 452 -24.76 -18.50 -4.11
N LYS A 453 -25.87 -18.73 -4.79
CA LYS A 453 -25.95 -19.70 -5.88
C LYS A 453 -24.99 -19.34 -7.01
N ASP A 454 -24.99 -18.08 -7.46
CA ASP A 454 -24.13 -17.61 -8.55
C ASP A 454 -22.62 -17.83 -8.24
N LEU A 455 -22.19 -17.55 -7.00
CA LEU A 455 -20.81 -17.79 -6.56
C LEU A 455 -20.46 -19.28 -6.45
N ASN A 456 -21.38 -20.09 -5.92
CA ASN A 456 -21.19 -21.54 -5.82
C ASN A 456 -21.15 -22.21 -7.20
N ASP A 457 -21.98 -21.76 -8.14
CA ASP A 457 -22.00 -22.26 -9.51
C ASP A 457 -20.66 -21.97 -10.22
N GLU A 458 -20.08 -20.77 -10.03
CA GLU A 458 -18.73 -20.47 -10.57
C GLU A 458 -17.63 -21.30 -9.92
N GLU A 459 -17.69 -21.53 -8.61
CA GLU A 459 -16.72 -22.41 -7.91
C GLU A 459 -16.83 -23.86 -8.42
N ASN A 460 -18.05 -24.34 -8.65
CA ASN A 460 -18.29 -25.66 -9.20
C ASN A 460 -17.79 -25.78 -10.65
N ASP A 461 -17.97 -24.74 -11.48
CA ASP A 461 -17.44 -24.69 -12.84
C ASP A 461 -15.90 -24.76 -12.83
N ASP A 462 -15.22 -24.04 -11.93
CA ASP A 462 -13.76 -24.08 -11.77
C ASP A 462 -13.26 -25.45 -11.28
N LEU A 463 -13.96 -26.06 -10.33
CA LEU A 463 -13.66 -27.42 -9.84
C LEU A 463 -13.87 -28.47 -10.94
N ALA A 464 -14.92 -28.34 -11.75
CA ALA A 464 -15.16 -29.22 -12.89
C ALA A 464 -14.05 -29.11 -13.93
N ALA A 465 -13.62 -27.89 -14.27
CA ALA A 465 -12.48 -27.66 -15.16
C ALA A 465 -11.17 -28.24 -14.59
N LYS A 466 -10.91 -28.03 -13.30
CA LYS A 466 -9.74 -28.62 -12.62
C LYS A 466 -9.76 -30.15 -12.64
N SER A 467 -10.92 -30.76 -12.44
CA SER A 467 -11.10 -32.22 -12.53
C SER A 467 -10.84 -32.73 -13.95
N GLN A 468 -11.24 -31.97 -14.97
CA GLN A 468 -11.06 -32.33 -16.38
C GLN A 468 -9.61 -32.19 -16.86
N PHE A 469 -8.90 -31.14 -16.45
CA PHE A 469 -7.56 -30.81 -16.97
C PHE A 469 -6.41 -31.13 -16.00
N GLY A 470 -6.70 -31.50 -14.76
CA GLY A 470 -5.72 -31.92 -13.75
C GLY A 470 -4.66 -30.85 -13.49
N ASP A 471 -3.40 -31.27 -13.41
CA ASP A 471 -2.24 -30.40 -13.13
C ASP A 471 -1.99 -29.32 -14.20
N ARG A 472 -2.61 -29.43 -15.37
CA ARG A 472 -2.53 -28.39 -16.42
C ARG A 472 -3.44 -27.19 -16.14
N TRP A 473 -4.41 -27.32 -15.23
CA TRP A 473 -5.28 -26.22 -14.80
C TRP A 473 -4.57 -25.35 -13.76
N THR A 474 -3.76 -24.41 -14.24
CA THR A 474 -2.85 -23.59 -13.42
C THR A 474 -3.41 -22.21 -13.06
N ARG A 475 -4.70 -22.13 -12.68
CA ARG A 475 -5.32 -20.89 -12.19
C ARG A 475 -5.54 -20.91 -10.69
N GLU A 476 -5.57 -19.72 -10.09
CA GLU A 476 -5.96 -19.56 -8.68
C GLU A 476 -7.40 -20.04 -8.48
N THR A 477 -7.61 -20.80 -7.40
CA THR A 477 -8.90 -21.45 -7.14
C THR A 477 -9.98 -20.41 -6.88
N SER A 478 -11.18 -20.64 -7.44
CA SER A 478 -12.33 -19.75 -7.22
C SER A 478 -12.60 -19.51 -5.73
N ARG A 479 -12.48 -20.55 -4.90
CA ARG A 479 -12.62 -20.48 -3.44
C ARG A 479 -11.68 -19.47 -2.75
N ASN A 480 -10.46 -19.29 -3.26
CA ASN A 480 -9.53 -18.32 -2.69
C ASN A 480 -9.88 -16.89 -3.12
N LEU A 481 -10.31 -16.71 -4.37
CA LEU A 481 -10.64 -15.38 -4.91
C LEU A 481 -12.01 -14.87 -4.46
N ASN A 482 -13.00 -15.75 -4.32
CA ASN A 482 -14.36 -15.39 -3.92
C ASN A 482 -14.50 -15.18 -2.40
N LYS A 483 -13.49 -15.55 -1.59
CA LYS A 483 -13.53 -15.51 -0.11
C LYS A 483 -14.02 -14.16 0.43
N GLY A 484 -13.46 -13.05 -0.05
CA GLY A 484 -13.86 -11.71 0.40
C GLY A 484 -15.29 -11.32 -0.02
N LEU A 485 -15.75 -11.77 -1.18
CA LEU A 485 -17.15 -11.56 -1.62
C LEU A 485 -18.11 -12.39 -0.76
N MET A 486 -17.72 -13.62 -0.42
CA MET A 486 -18.53 -14.52 0.41
C MET A 486 -18.61 -14.05 1.87
N GLU A 487 -17.52 -13.51 2.43
CA GLU A 487 -17.52 -12.86 3.75
C GLU A 487 -18.44 -11.64 3.79
N LYS A 488 -18.40 -10.78 2.76
CA LYS A 488 -19.34 -9.64 2.65
C LYS A 488 -20.79 -10.09 2.52
N LEU A 489 -21.06 -11.09 1.68
CA LEU A 489 -22.40 -11.63 1.50
C LEU A 489 -22.95 -12.24 2.79
N LYS A 490 -22.12 -12.98 3.53
CA LYS A 490 -22.45 -13.54 4.84
C LYS A 490 -22.74 -12.44 5.88
N SER A 491 -21.96 -11.36 5.88
CA SER A 491 -22.22 -10.22 6.78
C SER A 491 -23.58 -9.55 6.48
N TYR A 492 -23.96 -9.42 5.21
CA TYR A 492 -25.28 -8.89 4.85
C TYR A 492 -26.41 -9.85 5.20
N GLU A 493 -26.20 -11.16 5.02
CA GLU A 493 -27.15 -12.18 5.48
C GLU A 493 -27.39 -12.12 6.99
N GLU A 494 -26.34 -12.01 7.80
CA GLU A 494 -26.47 -11.89 9.26
C GLU A 494 -27.30 -10.65 9.64
N LYS A 495 -27.08 -9.51 8.95
CA LYS A 495 -27.85 -8.28 9.15
C LYS A 495 -29.32 -8.43 8.75
N VAL A 496 -29.60 -9.08 7.61
CA VAL A 496 -30.98 -9.34 7.18
C VAL A 496 -31.69 -10.28 8.16
N ASN A 497 -31.02 -11.34 8.62
CA ASN A 497 -31.57 -12.26 9.61
C ASN A 497 -31.90 -11.56 10.94
N GLN A 498 -31.03 -10.65 11.40
CA GLN A 498 -31.31 -9.83 12.59
C GLN A 498 -32.49 -8.87 12.38
N ALA A 499 -32.62 -8.30 11.19
CA ALA A 499 -33.75 -7.45 10.85
C ALA A 499 -35.07 -8.23 10.82
N VAL A 500 -35.09 -9.45 10.27
CA VAL A 500 -36.26 -10.34 10.30
C VAL A 500 -36.71 -10.65 11.74
N LEU A 501 -35.76 -10.92 12.65
CA LEU A 501 -36.09 -11.10 14.07
C LEU A 501 -36.70 -9.83 14.68
N SER A 502 -36.17 -8.66 14.33
CA SER A 502 -36.67 -7.37 14.79
C SER A 502 -38.07 -7.06 14.24
N ASP A 503 -38.32 -7.35 12.96
CA ASP A 503 -39.63 -7.25 12.33
C ASP A 503 -40.66 -8.16 13.03
N GLY A 504 -40.23 -9.35 13.47
CA GLY A 504 -41.05 -10.25 14.28
C GLY A 504 -41.43 -9.67 15.65
N ILE A 505 -40.52 -8.95 16.31
CA ILE A 505 -40.81 -8.24 17.57
C ILE A 505 -41.82 -7.12 17.34
N VAL A 506 -41.66 -6.34 16.27
CA VAL A 506 -42.60 -5.28 15.90
C VAL A 506 -43.98 -5.87 15.60
N ARG A 507 -44.04 -7.01 14.90
CA ARG A 507 -45.31 -7.72 14.63
C ARG A 507 -46.00 -8.16 15.92
N ALA A 508 -45.26 -8.79 16.84
CA ALA A 508 -45.82 -9.17 18.14
C ALA A 508 -46.34 -7.97 18.92
N LYS A 509 -45.66 -6.81 18.84
CA LYS A 509 -46.08 -5.56 19.48
C LYS A 509 -47.36 -4.99 18.87
N ILE A 510 -47.51 -5.08 17.55
CA ILE A 510 -48.76 -4.73 16.84
C ILE A 510 -49.91 -5.61 17.33
N ASP A 511 -49.72 -6.93 17.34
CA ASP A 511 -50.75 -7.89 17.71
C ASP A 511 -51.21 -7.72 19.17
N GLN A 512 -50.29 -7.40 20.09
CA GLN A 512 -50.60 -7.14 21.51
C GLN A 512 -51.42 -5.87 21.75
N ASN A 513 -51.31 -4.86 20.88
CA ASN A 513 -51.91 -3.54 21.10
C ASN A 513 -53.03 -3.21 20.10
N ILE A 514 -53.47 -4.21 19.32
CA ILE A 514 -54.46 -4.04 18.24
C ILE A 514 -55.76 -3.41 18.74
N VAL A 515 -56.26 -3.87 19.90
CA VAL A 515 -57.53 -3.42 20.48
C VAL A 515 -57.46 -1.95 20.88
N GLY A 516 -56.34 -1.51 21.45
CA GLY A 516 -56.14 -0.12 21.85
C GLY A 516 -56.02 0.82 20.65
N ILE A 517 -55.32 0.40 19.60
CA ILE A 517 -55.17 1.16 18.35
C ILE A 517 -56.49 1.24 17.57
N GLU A 518 -57.25 0.14 17.54
CA GLU A 518 -58.58 0.09 16.92
C GLU A 518 -59.55 1.02 17.65
N THR A 519 -59.56 0.99 18.98
CA THR A 519 -60.36 1.90 19.82
C THR A 519 -60.01 3.37 19.55
N LEU A 520 -58.73 3.71 19.41
CA LEU A 520 -58.28 5.07 19.04
C LEU A 520 -58.65 5.47 17.61
N SER A 521 -58.89 4.50 16.73
CA SER A 521 -59.27 4.69 15.33
C SER A 521 -60.79 4.74 15.12
N SER A 522 -61.59 4.51 16.17
CA SER A 522 -63.06 4.52 16.15
C SER A 522 -63.65 5.92 16.06
N THR A 523 -64.96 6.01 15.84
CA THR A 523 -65.67 7.30 15.84
C THR A 523 -65.66 7.96 17.23
N LYS A 524 -65.84 9.28 17.29
CA LYS A 524 -65.81 10.03 18.56
C LYS A 524 -66.84 9.48 19.56
N GLU A 525 -68.01 9.08 19.07
CA GLU A 525 -69.11 8.53 19.85
C GLU A 525 -68.76 7.15 20.45
N GLU A 526 -68.09 6.29 19.69
CA GLU A 526 -67.63 4.96 20.14
C GLU A 526 -66.46 5.07 21.13
N LEU A 527 -65.53 6.02 20.88
CA LEU A 527 -64.42 6.31 21.77
C LEU A 527 -64.92 6.87 23.12
N GLU A 528 -65.96 7.71 23.10
CA GLU A 528 -66.58 8.26 24.32
C GLU A 528 -67.30 7.16 25.13
N ALA A 529 -67.92 6.20 24.45
CA ALA A 529 -68.56 5.04 25.09
C ALA A 529 -67.56 4.06 25.75
N SER A 530 -66.29 4.08 25.33
CA SER A 530 -65.22 3.23 25.89
C SER A 530 -64.70 3.70 27.26
N ILE A 531 -65.09 4.90 27.71
CA ILE A 531 -64.61 5.52 28.95
C ILE A 531 -65.74 5.61 29.99
N PRO A 532 -65.56 5.12 31.22
CA PRO A 532 -66.54 5.29 32.30
C PRO A 532 -66.86 6.78 32.57
N ALA A 533 -68.14 7.12 32.65
CA ALA A 533 -68.62 8.43 33.07
C ALA A 533 -68.64 8.51 34.61
N CYS A 534 -68.01 9.53 35.18
CA CYS A 534 -68.04 9.77 36.63
C CYS A 534 -69.22 10.69 36.99
N ARG A 535 -69.78 10.52 38.19
CA ARG A 535 -70.79 11.46 38.70
C ARG A 535 -70.13 12.82 38.96
N PRO A 536 -70.76 13.95 38.59
CA PRO A 536 -70.28 15.26 38.99
C PRO A 536 -70.47 15.40 40.51
N ASN A 537 -69.42 15.20 41.29
CA ASN A 537 -69.51 15.45 42.73
C ASN A 537 -69.20 16.93 42.99
N THR A 538 -70.15 17.61 43.64
CA THR A 538 -70.07 19.01 44.06
C THR A 538 -69.10 19.18 45.23
N ALA A 539 -67.79 19.13 44.98
CA ALA A 539 -66.75 19.77 45.78
C ALA A 539 -65.37 19.42 45.22
N VAL A 540 -64.85 20.25 44.32
CA VAL A 540 -63.54 20.94 44.39
C VAL A 540 -63.39 21.69 43.07
N ASN A 541 -63.13 22.99 43.15
CA ASN A 541 -62.79 23.82 41.99
C ASN A 541 -61.34 23.50 41.57
N ILE A 542 -61.12 22.31 40.99
CA ILE A 542 -59.79 21.74 40.71
C ILE A 542 -58.97 22.61 39.74
N GLN A 543 -59.64 23.34 38.85
CA GLN A 543 -59.02 24.34 37.96
C GLN A 543 -58.26 25.46 38.70
N ASN A 544 -58.55 25.71 39.98
CA ASN A 544 -57.88 26.71 40.80
C ASN A 544 -56.97 26.10 41.89
N ASN A 545 -56.69 24.80 41.86
CA ASN A 545 -55.75 24.20 42.80
C ASN A 545 -54.31 24.57 42.41
N PRO A 546 -53.56 25.31 43.25
CA PRO A 546 -52.19 25.74 42.94
C PRO A 546 -51.24 24.58 42.65
N GLU A 547 -51.49 23.40 43.22
CA GLU A 547 -50.66 22.21 42.98
C GLU A 547 -50.85 21.62 41.57
N VAL A 548 -52.08 21.62 41.05
CA VAL A 548 -52.40 21.11 39.69
C VAL A 548 -51.85 22.04 38.61
N VAL A 549 -51.95 23.35 38.84
CA VAL A 549 -51.37 24.37 37.95
C VAL A 549 -49.85 24.25 37.90
N SER A 550 -49.20 24.11 39.06
CA SER A 550 -47.74 23.94 39.16
C SER A 550 -47.27 22.64 38.50
N LEU A 551 -48.01 21.55 38.68
CA LEU A 551 -47.70 20.25 38.05
C LEU A 551 -47.84 20.30 36.52
N ARG A 552 -48.87 20.98 36.00
CA ARG A 552 -49.04 21.21 34.55
C ARG A 552 -47.90 22.04 33.96
N GLU A 553 -47.47 23.09 34.65
CA GLU A 553 -46.35 23.92 34.22
C GLU A 553 -45.05 23.11 34.14
N LYS A 554 -44.78 22.26 35.15
CA LYS A 554 -43.61 21.38 35.16
C LYS A 554 -43.67 20.30 34.09
N MET A 555 -44.83 19.72 33.82
CA MET A 555 -45.02 18.79 32.69
C MET A 555 -44.77 19.46 31.34
N LYS A 556 -45.20 20.72 31.14
CA LYS A 556 -44.89 21.48 29.93
C LYS A 556 -43.40 21.78 29.79
N GLN A 557 -42.71 22.09 30.91
CA GLN A 557 -41.25 22.24 30.92
C GLN A 557 -40.54 20.92 30.56
N PHE A 558 -41.11 19.78 30.98
CA PHE A 558 -40.59 18.45 30.65
C PHE A 558 -40.73 18.14 29.16
N GLU A 559 -41.88 18.43 28.55
CA GLU A 559 -42.10 18.31 27.10
C GLU A 559 -41.12 19.19 26.30
N SER A 560 -40.93 20.44 26.72
CA SER A 560 -39.95 21.34 26.09
C SER A 560 -38.51 20.82 26.21
N SER A 561 -38.17 20.17 27.33
CA SER A 561 -36.86 19.52 27.50
C SER A 561 -36.69 18.34 26.54
N MET A 562 -37.75 17.58 26.23
CA MET A 562 -37.71 16.50 25.24
C MET A 562 -37.46 17.02 23.81
N GLU A 563 -38.04 18.17 23.45
CA GLU A 563 -37.73 18.83 22.18
C GLU A 563 -36.26 19.29 22.14
N GLN A 564 -35.76 19.82 23.25
CA GLN A 564 -34.34 20.19 23.39
C GLN A 564 -33.41 18.98 23.22
N LYS A 565 -33.76 17.80 23.74
CA LYS A 565 -33.02 16.54 23.51
C LYS A 565 -32.83 16.28 22.02
N GLN A 566 -33.91 16.38 21.24
CA GLN A 566 -33.86 16.13 19.80
C GLN A 566 -33.00 17.17 19.07
N SER A 567 -33.07 18.43 19.50
CA SER A 567 -32.22 19.50 18.96
C SER A 567 -30.73 19.26 19.24
N ILE A 568 -30.37 18.83 20.46
CA ILE A 568 -28.98 18.48 20.83
C ILE A 568 -28.46 17.33 19.96
N ILE A 569 -29.25 16.25 19.80
CA ILE A 569 -28.87 15.11 18.97
C ILE A 569 -28.67 15.53 17.50
N LYS A 570 -29.56 16.37 16.97
CA LYS A 570 -29.46 16.87 15.61
C LYS A 570 -28.19 17.72 15.42
N ASN A 571 -27.96 18.69 16.29
CA ASN A 571 -26.79 19.57 16.21
C ASN A 571 -25.48 18.80 16.31
N LEU A 572 -25.39 17.79 17.18
CA LEU A 572 -24.20 16.96 17.32
C LEU A 572 -23.93 16.11 16.07
N ASN A 573 -24.98 15.55 15.47
CA ASN A 573 -24.87 14.82 14.21
C ASN A 573 -24.45 15.73 13.04
N ASP A 574 -25.04 16.92 12.93
CA ASP A 574 -24.73 17.88 11.88
C ASP A 574 -23.28 18.40 12.01
N LYS A 575 -22.85 18.69 13.25
CA LYS A 575 -21.45 19.04 13.55
C LYS A 575 -20.48 17.91 13.21
N SER A 576 -20.81 16.66 13.55
CA SER A 576 -19.98 15.49 13.22
C SER A 576 -19.81 15.29 11.71
N LYS A 577 -20.88 15.51 10.94
CA LYS A 577 -20.86 15.41 9.46
C LYS A 577 -20.04 16.52 8.80
N ALA A 578 -20.11 17.74 9.32
CA ALA A 578 -19.38 18.89 8.76
C ALA A 578 -17.89 18.91 9.15
N ASP A 579 -17.52 18.20 10.21
CA ASP A 579 -16.18 18.25 10.77
C ASP A 579 -15.18 17.36 10.01
N SER A 580 -14.15 17.98 9.45
CA SER A 580 -13.07 17.34 8.70
C SER A 580 -11.70 17.81 9.16
N ILE A 581 -10.78 16.86 9.36
CA ILE A 581 -9.39 17.13 9.76
C ILE A 581 -8.48 17.51 8.57
N ASN A 582 -9.00 17.49 7.34
CA ASN A 582 -8.20 17.66 6.12
C ASN A 582 -7.37 18.95 6.10
N ASN A 583 -7.88 20.06 6.65
CA ASN A 583 -7.15 21.33 6.73
C ASN A 583 -5.93 21.27 7.66
N VAL A 584 -6.01 20.50 8.74
CA VAL A 584 -4.89 20.27 9.68
C VAL A 584 -3.86 19.37 9.02
N VAL A 585 -4.32 18.30 8.36
CA VAL A 585 -3.47 17.40 7.58
C VAL A 585 -2.69 18.14 6.50
N LEU A 586 -3.32 19.04 5.74
CA LEU A 586 -2.66 19.87 4.72
C LEU A 586 -1.55 20.76 5.30
N LYS A 587 -1.76 21.33 6.49
CA LYS A 587 -0.72 22.12 7.17
C LYS A 587 0.47 21.26 7.58
N LEU A 588 0.22 20.06 8.10
CA LEU A 588 1.27 19.12 8.52
C LEU A 588 2.10 18.64 7.31
N ILE A 589 1.46 18.39 6.17
CA ILE A 589 2.15 18.07 4.91
C ILE A 589 3.12 19.19 4.52
N THR A 590 2.73 20.44 4.75
CA THR A 590 3.53 21.62 4.38
C THR A 590 4.71 21.85 5.35
N SER A 591 4.52 21.58 6.65
CA SER A 591 5.57 21.79 7.67
C SER A 591 6.64 20.70 7.74
N LYS A 592 6.37 19.49 7.22
CA LYS A 592 7.30 18.33 7.22
C LYS A 592 7.82 17.94 8.61
N GLU A 593 7.05 18.19 9.67
CA GLU A 593 7.43 17.86 11.05
C GLU A 593 7.15 16.39 11.41
N GLU A 594 7.80 15.92 12.48
CA GLU A 594 7.62 14.57 13.01
C GLU A 594 6.19 14.40 13.55
N ILE A 595 5.45 13.42 13.02
CA ILE A 595 4.01 13.29 13.23
C ILE A 595 3.73 12.41 14.45
N ASN A 596 3.26 13.01 15.55
CA ASN A 596 2.62 12.27 16.63
C ASN A 596 1.11 12.15 16.37
N LYS A 597 0.71 11.02 15.76
CA LYS A 597 -0.66 10.75 15.31
C LYS A 597 -1.70 10.87 16.43
N GLU A 598 -1.41 10.30 17.61
CA GLU A 598 -2.35 10.27 18.74
C GLU A 598 -2.57 11.67 19.34
N LYS A 599 -1.49 12.46 19.45
CA LYS A 599 -1.59 13.82 19.98
C LYS A 599 -2.47 14.71 19.10
N ILE A 600 -2.27 14.66 17.77
CA ILE A 600 -3.04 15.47 16.82
C ILE A 600 -4.54 15.12 16.87
N VAL A 601 -4.85 13.82 16.85
CA VAL A 601 -6.25 13.36 16.96
C VAL A 601 -6.85 13.79 18.29
N GLY A 602 -6.11 13.64 19.39
CA GLY A 602 -6.56 14.02 20.73
C GLY A 602 -6.85 15.52 20.87
N GLU A 603 -5.98 16.38 20.34
CA GLU A 603 -6.16 17.84 20.35
C GLU A 603 -7.38 18.28 19.55
N GLU A 604 -7.56 17.73 18.33
CA GLU A 604 -8.73 18.07 17.51
C GLU A 604 -10.05 17.58 18.11
N LEU A 605 -10.05 16.43 18.79
CA LEU A 605 -11.25 15.92 19.47
C LEU A 605 -11.67 16.78 20.68
N GLN A 606 -10.80 17.66 21.20
CA GLN A 606 -11.15 18.53 22.33
C GLN A 606 -12.30 19.50 22.00
N LYS A 607 -12.57 19.79 20.72
CA LYS A 607 -13.71 20.64 20.30
C LYS A 607 -15.09 20.03 20.62
N TYR A 608 -15.14 18.74 20.97
CA TYR A 608 -16.35 18.07 21.45
C TYR A 608 -16.52 18.15 22.98
N ASN A 609 -15.56 18.71 23.72
CA ASN A 609 -15.69 18.92 25.17
C ASN A 609 -16.86 19.86 25.50
N THR A 610 -17.11 20.88 24.66
CA THR A 610 -18.26 21.77 24.83
C THR A 610 -19.58 20.99 24.72
N ASP A 611 -19.70 20.07 23.77
CA ASP A 611 -20.90 19.24 23.61
C ASP A 611 -21.08 18.28 24.78
N LYS A 612 -19.97 17.76 25.32
CA LYS A 612 -19.98 16.94 26.55
C LYS A 612 -20.52 17.72 27.75
N THR A 613 -20.13 18.98 27.90
CA THR A 613 -20.68 19.86 28.95
C THR A 613 -22.17 20.11 28.74
N ILE A 614 -22.59 20.47 27.52
CA ILE A 614 -24.01 20.70 27.18
C ILE A 614 -24.88 19.47 27.51
N ILE A 615 -24.41 18.25 27.18
CA ILE A 615 -25.14 17.01 27.48
C ILE A 615 -25.24 16.78 28.98
N ASN A 616 -24.17 16.99 29.74
CA ASN A 616 -24.21 16.80 31.20
C ASN A 616 -25.15 17.82 31.88
N ASP A 617 -25.08 19.09 31.47
CA ASP A 617 -25.93 20.16 32.01
C ASP A 617 -27.41 19.88 31.70
N TYR A 618 -27.72 19.40 30.48
CA TYR A 618 -29.06 18.97 30.11
C TYR A 618 -29.56 17.79 30.98
N LEU A 619 -28.73 16.76 31.17
CA LEU A 619 -29.09 15.59 31.99
C LEU A 619 -29.30 15.95 33.46
N GLU A 620 -28.49 16.86 34.01
CA GLU A 620 -28.65 17.36 35.37
C GLU A 620 -29.93 18.19 35.52
N GLY A 621 -30.22 19.07 34.55
CA GLY A 621 -31.47 19.81 34.49
C GLY A 621 -32.70 18.89 34.42
N LEU A 622 -32.64 17.88 33.55
CA LEU A 622 -33.71 16.88 33.40
C LEU A 622 -33.94 16.09 34.69
N LYS A 623 -32.86 15.67 35.35
CA LYS A 623 -32.92 14.97 36.64
C LYS A 623 -33.62 15.81 37.71
N ASN A 624 -33.25 17.09 37.83
CA ASN A 624 -33.83 17.99 38.82
C ASN A 624 -35.31 18.22 38.53
N LEU A 625 -35.67 18.46 37.27
CA LEU A 625 -37.06 18.61 36.84
C LEU A 625 -37.89 17.36 37.13
N THR A 626 -37.36 16.15 36.85
CA THR A 626 -38.04 14.90 37.19
C THR A 626 -38.26 14.73 38.69
N ASN A 627 -37.28 15.08 39.53
CA ASN A 627 -37.43 14.99 40.98
C ASN A 627 -38.52 15.95 41.50
N GLU A 628 -38.57 17.18 40.99
CA GLU A 628 -39.62 18.14 41.32
C GLU A 628 -41.01 17.63 40.90
N ILE A 629 -41.13 17.03 39.71
CA ILE A 629 -42.38 16.42 39.23
C ILE A 629 -42.81 15.26 40.14
N VAL A 630 -41.88 14.39 40.55
CA VAL A 630 -42.15 13.28 41.48
C VAL A 630 -42.65 13.79 42.83
N GLU A 631 -42.00 14.81 43.38
CA GLU A 631 -42.37 15.40 44.67
C GLU A 631 -43.75 16.05 44.61
N LEU A 632 -44.01 16.90 43.61
CA LEU A 632 -45.32 17.53 43.39
C LEU A 632 -46.42 16.48 43.16
N ASN A 633 -46.14 15.43 42.40
CA ASN A 633 -47.09 14.34 42.19
C ASN A 633 -47.39 13.59 43.48
N SER A 634 -46.42 13.37 44.37
CA SER A 634 -46.66 12.72 45.66
C SER A 634 -47.65 13.50 46.53
N VAL A 635 -47.54 14.83 46.54
CA VAL A 635 -48.45 15.73 47.25
C VAL A 635 -49.85 15.71 46.60
N PHE A 636 -49.90 15.73 45.27
CA PHE A 636 -51.15 15.63 44.51
C PHE A 636 -51.88 14.30 44.78
N VAL A 637 -51.18 13.17 44.75
CA VAL A 637 -51.75 11.84 45.04
C VAL A 637 -52.29 11.75 46.48
N LEU A 638 -51.62 12.36 47.47
CA LEU A 638 -52.10 12.41 48.86
C LEU A 638 -53.39 13.22 49.01
N LYS A 639 -53.57 14.26 48.20
CA LYS A 639 -54.78 15.12 48.20
C LYS A 639 -55.91 14.60 47.32
N LYS A 640 -55.63 13.60 46.47
CA LYS A 640 -56.61 12.99 45.56
C LYS A 640 -57.59 12.10 46.33
N TYR A 641 -58.90 12.33 46.14
CA TYR A 641 -59.95 11.47 46.68
C TYR A 641 -59.93 10.10 45.96
N LYS A 642 -59.95 9.00 46.72
CA LYS A 642 -60.02 7.64 46.14
C LYS A 642 -61.47 7.27 45.87
N ASP A 643 -61.93 7.50 44.64
CA ASP A 643 -63.17 6.94 44.11
C ASP A 643 -62.83 5.83 43.09
N ASN A 644 -63.49 4.67 43.20
CA ASN A 644 -63.27 3.53 42.31
C ASN A 644 -63.62 3.88 40.86
N LEU A 645 -64.68 4.67 40.63
CA LEU A 645 -65.09 5.09 39.28
C LEU A 645 -64.10 6.07 38.65
N LEU A 646 -63.50 6.95 39.47
CA LEU A 646 -62.46 7.89 39.02
C LEU A 646 -61.17 7.15 38.64
N THR A 647 -60.84 6.10 39.40
CA THR A 647 -59.67 5.24 39.14
C THR A 647 -59.89 4.40 37.87
N GLU A 648 -61.09 3.89 37.63
CA GLU A 648 -61.44 3.18 36.38
C GLU A 648 -61.39 4.12 35.17
N ARG A 649 -61.88 5.35 35.29
CA ARG A 649 -61.79 6.37 34.24
C ARG A 649 -60.34 6.76 33.94
N GLU A 650 -59.53 6.96 34.97
CA GLU A 650 -58.10 7.24 34.86
C GLU A 650 -57.36 6.09 34.15
N ASN A 651 -57.64 4.84 34.52
CA ASN A 651 -57.05 3.68 33.85
C ASN A 651 -57.47 3.57 32.37
N ALA A 652 -58.73 3.89 32.05
CA ALA A 652 -59.21 3.92 30.66
C ALA A 652 -58.49 5.00 29.84
N LEU A 653 -58.38 6.22 30.38
CA LEU A 653 -57.64 7.31 29.75
C LEU A 653 -56.14 6.99 29.60
N GLN A 654 -55.54 6.35 30.61
CA GLN A 654 -54.15 5.90 30.57
C GLN A 654 -53.92 4.82 29.52
N ASN A 655 -54.85 3.88 29.37
CA ASN A 655 -54.76 2.84 28.35
C ASN A 655 -54.85 3.42 26.94
N LEU A 656 -55.70 4.43 26.71
CA LEU A 656 -55.77 5.15 25.44
C LEU A 656 -54.47 5.92 25.17
N GLU A 657 -53.90 6.56 26.20
CA GLU A 657 -52.63 7.27 26.08
C GLU A 657 -51.46 6.34 25.76
N ASN A 658 -51.38 5.22 26.47
CA ASN A 658 -50.38 4.18 26.22
C ASN A 658 -50.55 3.61 24.81
N SER A 659 -51.78 3.39 24.35
CA SER A 659 -52.07 2.90 23.00
C SER A 659 -51.61 3.89 21.93
N TYR A 660 -51.76 5.20 22.16
CA TYR A 660 -51.24 6.23 21.25
C TYR A 660 -49.71 6.26 21.22
N LYS A 661 -49.05 6.18 22.38
CA LYS A 661 -47.58 6.11 22.44
C LYS A 661 -47.04 4.88 21.71
N VAL A 662 -47.65 3.71 21.95
CA VAL A 662 -47.28 2.46 21.28
C VAL A 662 -47.55 2.55 19.77
N TYR A 663 -48.64 3.21 19.35
CA TYR A 663 -48.93 3.47 17.94
C TYR A 663 -47.81 4.28 17.28
N GLU A 664 -47.39 5.41 17.87
CA GLU A 664 -46.30 6.21 17.31
C GLU A 664 -44.97 5.46 17.28
N GLU A 665 -44.67 4.69 18.33
CA GLU A 665 -43.47 3.86 18.38
C GLU A 665 -43.47 2.79 17.27
N ILE A 666 -44.62 2.13 17.04
CA ILE A 666 -44.78 1.17 15.95
C ILE A 666 -44.57 1.86 14.59
N CYS A 667 -45.19 3.02 14.36
CA CYS A 667 -45.01 3.77 13.12
C CYS A 667 -43.54 4.12 12.88
N MET A 668 -42.84 4.62 13.90
CA MET A 668 -41.41 4.93 13.81
C MET A 668 -40.57 3.68 13.51
N ASN A 669 -40.79 2.59 14.24
CA ASN A 669 -40.05 1.33 14.05
C ASN A 669 -40.26 0.75 12.65
N LEU A 670 -41.48 0.87 12.09
CA LEU A 670 -41.79 0.43 10.73
C LEU A 670 -41.11 1.30 9.67
N GLU A 671 -41.08 2.62 9.85
CA GLU A 671 -40.35 3.53 8.96
C GLU A 671 -38.83 3.26 8.99
N GLU A 672 -38.26 3.05 10.18
CA GLU A 672 -36.86 2.65 10.34
C GLU A 672 -36.58 1.30 9.67
N GLY A 673 -37.48 0.33 9.82
CA GLY A 673 -37.39 -0.98 9.16
C GLY A 673 -37.39 -0.87 7.64
N ILE A 674 -38.30 -0.07 7.06
CA ILE A 674 -38.32 0.18 5.60
C ILE A 674 -37.02 0.83 5.13
N ASN A 675 -36.54 1.85 5.83
CA ASN A 675 -35.30 2.54 5.49
C ASN A 675 -34.09 1.60 5.58
N PHE A 676 -34.05 0.75 6.60
CA PHE A 676 -33.02 -0.28 6.76
C PHE A 676 -33.03 -1.28 5.62
N HIS A 677 -34.18 -1.90 5.32
CA HIS A 677 -34.32 -2.90 4.25
C HIS A 677 -34.01 -2.31 2.88
N SER A 678 -34.44 -1.07 2.61
CA SER A 678 -34.12 -0.35 1.38
C SER A 678 -32.61 -0.08 1.25
N LYS A 679 -31.95 0.33 2.34
CA LYS A 679 -30.50 0.54 2.34
C LYS A 679 -29.74 -0.77 2.10
N ILE A 680 -30.12 -1.86 2.77
CA ILE A 680 -29.52 -3.18 2.54
C ILE A 680 -29.76 -3.65 1.09
N ASN A 681 -30.96 -3.44 0.55
CA ASN A 681 -31.27 -3.77 -0.84
C ASN A 681 -30.32 -3.07 -1.83
N SER A 682 -30.06 -1.77 -1.62
CA SER A 682 -29.11 -1.02 -2.45
C SER A 682 -27.67 -1.59 -2.37
N LEU A 683 -27.23 -1.98 -1.17
CA LEU A 683 -25.91 -2.59 -0.96
C LEU A 683 -25.81 -3.99 -1.60
N LEU A 684 -26.87 -4.78 -1.52
CA LEU A 684 -26.95 -6.09 -2.17
C LEU A 684 -26.97 -5.96 -3.70
N LYS A 685 -27.65 -4.95 -4.26
CA LYS A 685 -27.62 -4.66 -5.71
C LYS A 685 -26.22 -4.26 -6.18
N ALA A 686 -25.50 -3.44 -5.41
CA ALA A 686 -24.10 -3.11 -5.72
C ALA A 686 -23.20 -4.36 -5.64
N LEU A 687 -23.37 -5.19 -4.61
CA LEU A 687 -22.64 -6.46 -4.49
C LEU A 687 -22.99 -7.42 -5.64
N SER A 688 -24.24 -7.44 -6.09
CA SER A 688 -24.68 -8.23 -7.24
C SER A 688 -23.97 -7.84 -8.53
N SER A 689 -23.73 -6.54 -8.75
CA SER A 689 -22.93 -6.08 -9.90
C SER A 689 -21.50 -6.61 -9.80
N ASN A 690 -20.86 -6.43 -8.64
CA ASN A 690 -19.49 -6.88 -8.41
C ASN A 690 -19.32 -8.41 -8.57
N ILE A 691 -20.28 -9.19 -8.07
CA ILE A 691 -20.30 -10.65 -8.24
C ILE A 691 -20.50 -11.02 -9.71
N SER A 692 -21.38 -10.32 -10.43
CA SER A 692 -21.61 -10.57 -11.87
C SER A 692 -20.35 -10.28 -12.69
N ASP A 693 -19.66 -9.18 -12.42
CA ASP A 693 -18.41 -8.81 -13.09
C ASP A 693 -17.30 -9.81 -12.79
N PHE A 694 -17.19 -10.24 -11.52
CA PHE A 694 -16.27 -11.30 -11.11
C PHE A 694 -16.53 -12.60 -11.88
N ILE A 695 -17.77 -13.08 -11.89
CA ILE A 695 -18.15 -14.32 -12.59
C ILE A 695 -17.90 -14.17 -14.10
N PHE A 696 -18.20 -13.02 -14.69
CA PHE A 696 -17.94 -12.77 -16.11
C PHE A 696 -16.45 -12.86 -16.44
N ALA A 697 -15.60 -12.18 -15.68
CA ALA A 697 -14.15 -12.24 -15.84
C ALA A 697 -13.62 -13.68 -15.67
N ARG A 698 -14.13 -14.40 -14.67
CA ARG A 698 -13.75 -15.80 -14.41
C ARG A 698 -14.16 -16.74 -15.53
N LYS A 699 -15.36 -16.56 -16.10
CA LYS A 699 -15.84 -17.35 -17.25
C LYS A 699 -15.07 -17.04 -18.52
N LEU A 700 -14.67 -15.78 -18.74
CA LEU A 700 -13.83 -15.40 -19.88
C LEU A 700 -12.44 -16.04 -19.78
N ASP A 701 -11.77 -15.89 -18.64
CA ASP A 701 -10.47 -16.53 -18.37
C ASP A 701 -10.55 -18.06 -18.49
N MET A 702 -11.60 -18.67 -17.93
CA MET A 702 -11.85 -20.10 -18.08
C MET A 702 -11.96 -20.51 -19.54
N LYS A 703 -12.71 -19.76 -20.36
CA LYS A 703 -12.89 -20.04 -21.78
C LYS A 703 -11.58 -19.92 -22.57
N GLU A 704 -10.78 -18.88 -22.32
CA GLU A 704 -9.48 -18.70 -22.96
C GLU A 704 -8.52 -19.84 -22.60
N ARG A 705 -8.44 -20.22 -21.32
CA ARG A 705 -7.58 -21.33 -20.87
C ARG A 705 -8.02 -22.68 -21.40
N VAL A 706 -9.32 -22.94 -21.44
CA VAL A 706 -9.86 -24.16 -22.06
C VAL A 706 -9.50 -24.19 -23.55
N ASN A 707 -9.60 -23.06 -24.26
CA ASN A 707 -9.21 -22.97 -25.66
C ASN A 707 -7.71 -23.23 -25.85
N ASP A 708 -6.84 -22.64 -25.02
CA ASP A 708 -5.39 -22.85 -25.08
C ASP A 708 -5.01 -24.30 -24.80
N LEU A 709 -5.60 -24.90 -23.77
CA LEU A 709 -5.36 -26.30 -23.41
C LEU A 709 -5.86 -27.24 -24.51
N THR A 710 -7.01 -26.95 -25.11
CA THR A 710 -7.58 -27.74 -26.21
C THR A 710 -6.76 -27.58 -27.50
N ALA A 711 -6.28 -26.37 -27.81
CA ALA A 711 -5.43 -26.06 -28.96
C ALA A 711 -4.07 -26.76 -28.86
N ASN A 712 -3.46 -26.78 -27.66
CA ASN A 712 -2.21 -27.48 -27.39
C ASN A 712 -2.36 -29.01 -27.44
N ILE A 713 -3.52 -29.54 -27.08
CA ILE A 713 -3.83 -30.97 -27.26
C ILE A 713 -3.97 -31.32 -28.76
N SER A 714 -4.58 -30.44 -29.57
CA SER A 714 -4.74 -30.67 -31.01
C SER A 714 -3.47 -30.47 -31.85
N THR A 715 -2.43 -29.80 -31.32
CA THR A 715 -1.18 -29.50 -32.05
C THR A 715 0.00 -30.40 -31.68
N GLY A 716 -0.19 -31.39 -30.80
CA GLY A 716 0.71 -32.54 -30.68
C GLY A 716 2.16 -32.22 -30.29
N ASN A 717 2.37 -31.56 -29.15
CA ASN A 717 3.69 -31.54 -28.50
C ASN A 717 3.75 -32.55 -27.35
N LEU A 718 4.30 -33.73 -27.65
CA LEU A 718 4.68 -34.74 -26.68
C LEU A 718 6.17 -34.56 -26.32
N MET A 719 6.46 -34.02 -25.14
CA MET A 719 7.67 -34.38 -24.40
C MET A 719 7.28 -34.74 -22.96
N ASP A 720 7.78 -35.90 -22.54
CA ASP A 720 7.29 -36.84 -21.54
C ASP A 720 7.82 -36.57 -20.11
N THR A 721 7.08 -37.02 -19.10
CA THR A 721 7.65 -37.76 -17.94
C THR A 721 6.55 -38.49 -17.14
N SER A 722 6.33 -39.76 -17.52
CA SER A 722 5.79 -40.92 -16.80
C SER A 722 5.34 -40.80 -15.32
N ARG A 723 4.06 -41.14 -15.03
CA ARG A 723 3.64 -42.34 -14.24
C ARG A 723 2.11 -42.49 -14.12
N ASN A 724 1.65 -43.71 -14.46
CA ASN A 724 0.40 -44.42 -14.12
C ASN A 724 -0.96 -43.93 -14.63
N GLY A 725 -1.63 -44.84 -15.37
CA GLY A 725 -3.09 -44.89 -15.51
C GLY A 725 -3.61 -44.51 -16.88
N ILE A 726 -3.70 -45.49 -17.79
CA ILE A 726 -4.48 -45.37 -19.02
C ILE A 726 -5.95 -45.20 -18.62
N SER A 727 -6.53 -44.03 -18.88
CA SER A 727 -7.96 -43.91 -19.14
C SER A 727 -8.14 -42.92 -20.28
N THR A 728 -8.46 -43.45 -21.46
CA THR A 728 -9.00 -42.67 -22.57
C THR A 728 -10.22 -41.87 -22.10
N PRO A 729 -10.45 -40.63 -22.58
CA PRO A 729 -11.69 -39.92 -22.29
C PRO A 729 -12.87 -40.74 -22.84
N PRO A 730 -13.98 -40.89 -22.11
CA PRO A 730 -15.18 -41.48 -22.69
C PRO A 730 -15.70 -40.59 -23.81
N PRO A 731 -16.33 -41.15 -24.86
CA PRO A 731 -16.94 -40.35 -25.91
C PRO A 731 -18.04 -39.47 -25.32
N LEU A 732 -18.22 -38.28 -25.90
CA LEU A 732 -19.39 -37.44 -25.69
C LEU A 732 -20.67 -38.30 -25.74
N PRO A 733 -21.63 -38.14 -24.80
CA PRO A 733 -22.84 -38.91 -24.84
C PRO A 733 -23.57 -38.66 -26.17
N ALA A 734 -23.71 -39.72 -26.95
CA ALA A 734 -24.59 -39.76 -28.11
C ALA A 734 -26.02 -39.48 -27.62
N ARG A 735 -26.66 -38.47 -28.23
CA ARG A 735 -28.07 -38.17 -28.01
C ARG A 735 -28.87 -39.40 -28.45
N VAL A 736 -29.35 -40.15 -27.46
CA VAL A 736 -30.15 -41.36 -27.66
C VAL A 736 -31.41 -40.99 -28.44
N THR A 737 -31.49 -41.48 -29.67
CA THR A 737 -32.73 -41.72 -30.40
C THR A 737 -33.31 -43.06 -29.99
N GLY A 738 -34.52 -43.00 -29.43
CA GLY A 738 -35.54 -44.03 -29.31
C GLY A 738 -36.78 -43.37 -28.69
N GLN A 739 -38.03 -43.66 -29.03
CA GLN A 739 -38.66 -44.37 -30.15
C GLN A 739 -40.16 -44.03 -30.04
N ASN A 740 -40.81 -43.61 -31.15
CA ASN A 740 -42.25 -43.65 -31.49
C ASN A 740 -43.34 -43.80 -30.39
N THR A 741 -44.29 -42.86 -30.37
CA THR A 741 -45.65 -43.08 -30.95
C THR A 741 -46.40 -41.78 -31.25
N GLN A 742 -46.84 -41.68 -32.52
CA GLN A 742 -48.01 -40.99 -33.09
C GLN A 742 -48.14 -39.44 -33.12
N ALA A 743 -48.16 -38.93 -34.36
CA ALA A 743 -48.68 -37.63 -34.82
C ALA A 743 -50.24 -37.57 -34.70
N PRO A 744 -50.96 -36.45 -35.00
CA PRO A 744 -50.55 -35.29 -35.83
C PRO A 744 -51.05 -33.89 -35.42
N GLY A 745 -50.43 -32.84 -36.01
CA GLY A 745 -51.13 -31.57 -36.26
C GLY A 745 -50.28 -30.29 -36.28
N GLY A 746 -50.08 -29.71 -37.46
CA GLY A 746 -50.41 -28.30 -37.70
C GLY A 746 -49.34 -27.19 -37.57
N TYR A 747 -48.88 -26.72 -38.74
CA TYR A 747 -48.51 -25.34 -39.13
C TYR A 747 -47.12 -24.74 -38.79
N PRO A 748 -46.47 -24.06 -39.77
CA PRO A 748 -45.22 -23.35 -39.59
C PRO A 748 -45.43 -21.86 -39.30
N TYR A 749 -44.57 -21.25 -38.48
CA TYR A 749 -44.31 -19.81 -38.51
C TYR A 749 -42.81 -19.56 -38.66
N GLN A 750 -42.49 -18.85 -39.72
CA GLN A 750 -41.18 -18.40 -40.15
C GLN A 750 -40.99 -16.98 -39.59
N ASN A 751 -39.86 -16.69 -38.94
CA ASN A 751 -39.40 -15.32 -38.77
C ASN A 751 -37.89 -15.24 -38.95
N ALA A 752 -37.51 -14.43 -39.93
CA ALA A 752 -36.17 -14.18 -40.42
C ALA A 752 -35.43 -13.13 -39.58
N TYR A 753 -34.12 -13.29 -39.44
CA TYR A 753 -33.20 -12.24 -39.02
C TYR A 753 -32.43 -11.71 -40.24
N PRO A 754 -32.16 -10.39 -40.34
CA PRO A 754 -31.45 -9.81 -41.48
C PRO A 754 -29.93 -9.94 -41.34
N THR A 755 -29.28 -10.35 -42.43
CA THR A 755 -27.83 -10.35 -42.64
C THR A 755 -27.40 -9.05 -43.33
N ALA A 756 -26.34 -8.41 -42.85
CA ALA A 756 -25.68 -7.29 -43.54
C ALA A 756 -24.36 -7.77 -44.18
N ASN A 757 -24.28 -7.62 -45.50
CA ASN A 757 -23.16 -7.97 -46.38
C ASN A 757 -22.00 -6.96 -46.27
N TYR A 758 -20.76 -7.46 -46.28
CA TYR A 758 -19.55 -6.69 -46.60
C TYR A 758 -19.15 -6.90 -48.08
N PRO A 759 -18.69 -5.87 -48.81
CA PRO A 759 -18.11 -6.04 -50.15
C PRO A 759 -16.58 -6.30 -50.11
N PRO A 760 -15.99 -6.89 -51.18
CA PRO A 760 -14.63 -7.42 -51.21
C PRO A 760 -13.54 -6.38 -51.58
N PRO A 761 -12.24 -6.69 -51.41
CA PRO A 761 -11.14 -5.73 -51.53
C PRO A 761 -10.68 -5.52 -52.99
N GLY A 762 -10.39 -4.26 -53.35
CA GLY A 762 -9.87 -3.84 -54.66
C GLY A 762 -8.51 -3.14 -54.58
N ASN A 763 -7.67 -3.39 -55.61
CA ASN A 763 -6.27 -2.99 -55.79
C ASN A 763 -5.99 -1.47 -55.88
N TYR A 764 -4.78 -1.09 -55.47
CA TYR A 764 -4.16 0.25 -55.59
C TYR A 764 -3.69 0.62 -57.00
N PRO A 765 -3.62 1.93 -57.30
CA PRO A 765 -2.49 2.52 -58.04
C PRO A 765 -1.86 3.75 -57.31
N PRO A 766 -0.65 4.21 -57.72
CA PRO A 766 0.24 5.00 -56.86
C PRO A 766 0.39 6.50 -57.21
N GLN A 767 0.97 7.23 -56.24
CA GLN A 767 1.64 8.55 -56.25
C GLN A 767 0.83 9.84 -56.46
N GLY A 768 1.02 10.76 -55.51
CA GLY A 768 0.69 12.18 -55.61
C GLY A 768 1.17 12.96 -54.37
N SER A 769 2.34 13.58 -54.48
CA SER A 769 2.96 14.52 -53.54
C SER A 769 2.26 15.89 -53.56
N TYR A 770 2.02 16.54 -52.40
CA TYR A 770 1.79 17.99 -52.23
C TYR A 770 1.79 18.41 -50.72
N PRO A 771 1.89 19.72 -50.37
CA PRO A 771 3.02 20.34 -49.64
C PRO A 771 2.74 20.67 -48.15
N PRO A 772 3.73 21.16 -47.36
CA PRO A 772 3.52 21.51 -45.95
C PRO A 772 2.89 22.90 -45.78
N PRO A 773 2.10 23.14 -44.71
CA PRO A 773 1.52 24.45 -44.44
C PRO A 773 2.50 25.39 -43.73
N GLN A 774 2.65 26.60 -44.28
CA GLN A 774 3.28 27.74 -43.63
C GLN A 774 2.39 28.27 -42.49
N GLY A 775 3.00 28.55 -41.35
CA GLY A 775 2.42 29.32 -40.24
C GLY A 775 3.50 30.20 -39.61
N SER A 776 3.45 31.48 -39.94
CA SER A 776 4.37 32.56 -39.54
C SER A 776 3.86 33.31 -38.31
N TYR A 777 4.66 33.44 -37.24
CA TYR A 777 4.60 34.50 -36.22
C TYR A 777 6.00 34.63 -35.54
N PRO A 778 6.35 35.79 -34.94
CA PRO A 778 7.67 36.42 -35.05
C PRO A 778 8.56 36.18 -33.81
N PRO A 779 9.88 36.48 -33.88
CA PRO A 779 10.82 36.18 -32.82
C PRO A 779 10.88 37.29 -31.74
N PRO A 780 11.06 36.96 -30.45
CA PRO A 780 11.53 37.90 -29.46
C PRO A 780 13.06 37.96 -29.42
N ASN A 781 13.52 39.18 -29.65
CA ASN A 781 14.83 39.79 -29.43
C ASN A 781 15.79 39.10 -28.43
N ASN A 782 17.00 38.78 -28.89
CA ASN A 782 18.19 38.61 -28.06
C ASN A 782 18.76 39.99 -27.69
N GLN A 783 18.96 40.27 -26.40
CA GLN A 783 19.91 41.30 -25.98
C GLN A 783 20.98 40.70 -25.07
N TYR A 784 22.18 40.64 -25.63
CA TYR A 784 23.44 40.48 -24.95
C TYR A 784 23.72 41.70 -24.06
N GLY A 785 24.24 41.45 -22.87
CA GLY A 785 24.83 42.46 -22.00
C GLY A 785 25.92 41.86 -21.11
N TYR A 786 27.14 41.77 -21.64
CA TYR A 786 28.35 41.71 -20.82
C TYR A 786 28.77 43.15 -20.47
N PRO A 787 29.34 43.35 -19.27
CA PRO A 787 30.71 43.85 -19.25
C PRO A 787 31.62 43.11 -18.25
N ASN A 788 32.88 42.99 -18.65
CA ASN A 788 34.02 42.47 -17.88
C ASN A 788 34.74 43.66 -17.15
N PRO A 789 35.97 43.51 -16.58
CA PRO A 789 36.25 43.43 -15.13
C PRO A 789 37.09 44.62 -14.60
N ASN A 790 37.02 44.94 -13.30
CA ASN A 790 38.21 45.29 -12.50
C ASN A 790 37.94 45.53 -11.00
N GLY A 791 38.73 44.86 -10.15
CA GLY A 791 39.48 45.48 -9.05
C GLY A 791 38.78 45.88 -7.74
N GLY A 792 39.27 45.33 -6.61
CA GLY A 792 39.30 46.08 -5.35
C GLY A 792 39.07 45.31 -4.04
N TYR A 793 40.18 44.84 -3.43
CA TYR A 793 40.53 44.93 -2.00
C TYR A 793 39.56 44.51 -0.85
N TYR A 794 40.07 43.55 -0.05
CA TYR A 794 39.90 43.25 1.40
C TYR A 794 39.48 44.43 2.32
N PRO A 795 38.90 44.20 3.55
CA PRO A 795 39.50 43.34 4.59
C PRO A 795 38.59 42.56 5.59
N TYR A 796 39.26 41.63 6.27
CA TYR A 796 38.88 40.84 7.46
C TYR A 796 38.24 41.62 8.62
N PRO A 797 37.57 40.90 9.54
CA PRO A 797 37.67 41.19 10.97
C PRO A 797 38.17 39.98 11.81
N PRO A 798 38.60 40.22 13.06
CA PRO A 798 39.66 39.45 13.73
C PRO A 798 39.18 38.39 14.71
N SER A 799 40.08 37.46 14.97
CA SER A 799 40.05 36.44 16.03
C SER A 799 40.18 37.06 17.44
N ALA A 800 39.49 36.47 18.43
CA ALA A 800 39.81 36.63 19.84
C ALA A 800 39.79 35.26 20.56
N TYR A 801 40.88 35.00 21.27
CA TYR A 801 41.16 33.92 22.22
C TYR A 801 40.30 34.06 23.50
N TYR A 802 39.96 32.94 24.17
CA TYR A 802 40.27 32.64 25.58
C TYR A 802 39.88 31.19 25.97
N LEU A 803 40.49 30.73 27.06
CA LEU A 803 40.93 29.37 27.43
C LEU A 803 39.88 28.36 27.99
N PRO A 804 40.28 27.09 28.21
CA PRO A 804 39.43 25.94 28.56
C PRO A 804 39.36 25.67 30.08
N GLN A 805 38.32 24.95 30.51
CA GLN A 805 38.21 24.41 31.88
C GLN A 805 38.36 22.89 31.94
N GLN A 806 38.93 22.47 33.06
CA GLN A 806 39.64 21.24 33.35
C GLN A 806 38.77 20.03 33.70
N GLN A 807 39.42 18.88 33.57
CA GLN A 807 39.17 17.56 34.16
C GLN A 807 39.04 17.55 35.70
N GLN A 808 38.20 16.64 36.22
CA GLN A 808 38.41 15.85 37.44
C GLN A 808 37.84 14.44 37.17
N GLN A 809 38.60 13.35 37.01
CA GLN A 809 39.41 12.51 37.93
C GLN A 809 38.65 11.54 38.86
N LYS A 810 39.21 10.30 38.89
CA LYS A 810 38.99 9.10 39.73
C LYS A 810 38.03 8.06 39.11
N LYS A 811 38.44 6.86 38.74
CA LYS A 811 39.56 6.00 39.16
C LYS A 811 40.09 5.17 37.99
#